data_AF-E2BJM4-F1
#
_entry.id   AF-E2BJM4-F1
#
_cell.length_a   1.000
_cell.length_b   1.000
_cell.length_c   1.000
_cell.angle_alpha   90.00
_cell.angle_beta   90.00
_cell.angle_gamma   90.00
#
_symmetry.space_group_name_H-M   'P 1'
#
loop_
_entity.id
_entity.type
_entity.pdbx_description
1 polymer ?
#
loop_
_entity_poly.entity_id
_entity_poly.type
_entity_poly.pdbx_seq_one_letter_code
_entity_poly.pdbx_strand_id
1 'polypeptide(L)'
;MYLYNLTLQRATGITHAVHGNFSGSKMQEILVSRGKSLELLRPDPNTGKVHTLLTVEVFGIVRSLMAFRLTGGTKDYIVVGSDSGRIVILEYIPAKNIFEKVHQETFGKSGCRRIVPGQYLAIDPKGRAVMIGAIEKQKLVYILNRDAEARLTISSPLEAHKSNTLVYHTVGVDVGFENPMFACLEIDYEEADSDPTGDAAVKTQQTLTLYELDLGLNHVVRKYSEPLEEHANFLVSVPGGNDGPSGVLICSENYLTYKNLGDQHDIRCPIPRRRNDLDDPERGMIFVCSATHKTKSMFFFLAQTEQGDIFKITLETDDDMVTEIKLKYFDTVPVAASMCVLKTGFLFVASEFGNHYLYQIAHLGDDDDEPEFSSAMPLEEGDTFFFAPRPLRNLVLVDEMDSLSPIMACQVADLANEDTPQLYIACGRGPRSTLRVLRHGLEVSEMAVSELPGNPNAVWTVKRRVDEEYDAYIIVSFVNATLVLSIGETVEEVTDSGFLGTTPTLSCSALGEDALVQVYPDGIRHIRADKRVNEWKAPGKKTIVKCAVNQRQVVIALTGGELVYFEMDPTGQLNEYTERKKMPSEVMCMALGNVAVGEQRSWFLAVGLQDNTVRIISLDPSDCLAPRSMQALPAAAESLCIVEMGVKDADNSEDSAPQQSSLYLNIGLQNGVLLRTVLDPISGDLADTRTRYLGSRPVKLFRIRMQGNQAVLAMSSRSWLSYYYQNRFHLTPLSYESLEFASGFSSEQCPEGIVAISTNTLRILALEKLGAVFNQVSFPLEYTPRKFAIHADSAHLVVIETEHNAYTDETKQQRRLQMAEEMQEAAGADEAAVARELAEAFLSEEPNEAVFGAPRAGPGLWASSLRIMAPTTGQTFEVHRFEQNLAALCLCLVKFANQGDQLFLIVGVAKDFQLNPRVSNGGFLYTYKVNSECTNLELLHKSPLDEVPLAICPYQGRVLVGVGRMLRLYDMGKKKLLRKCENKHIPNAVVSINAIGQRIYVSDVQESVYAVRYKRQENQLIVFADDTHPRWITTTCVLDYDTVATADKFGNIAVIRLATGINDDVDEDPTGNKALWDRGLLNGASQKADTVACFHVGETVMSLQKATLIPGGSESLVYTTLSGTVGVLVPFTSHEDHDFFQHLEMHMRSEHPPLCGRDHLSFRSYYYPVKNVIDGDLCEQFNSIEPAKQKSISGDLERTPSEVSKKLEDIRTRYAF
;
A
#
# COMPACT_ATOMS: atom_id res chain seq x y z
N MET A 1 -9.77 -1.06 29.43
CA MET A 1 -9.26 -1.62 28.16
C MET A 1 -8.64 -0.47 27.42
N TYR A 2 -7.34 -0.56 27.13
CA TYR A 2 -6.58 0.47 26.43
C TYR A 2 -5.95 -0.16 25.18
N LEU A 3 -5.99 0.54 24.06
CA LEU A 3 -5.51 0.08 22.77
C LEU A 3 -4.39 0.97 22.24
N TYR A 4 -3.56 0.40 21.38
CA TYR A 4 -2.48 1.05 20.67
C TYR A 4 -2.63 0.78 19.17
N ASN A 5 -2.76 1.84 18.36
CA ASN A 5 -2.89 1.74 16.91
C ASN A 5 -1.52 1.60 16.24
N LEU A 6 -1.40 0.68 15.28
CA LEU A 6 -0.24 0.57 14.39
C LEU A 6 -0.66 0.28 12.96
N THR A 7 0.00 0.95 12.02
CA THR A 7 -0.10 0.63 10.60
C THR A 7 0.98 -0.38 10.19
N LEU A 8 0.58 -1.48 9.53
CA LEU A 8 1.46 -2.52 8.99
C LEU A 8 1.72 -2.28 7.50
N GLN A 9 0.66 -2.05 6.74
CA GLN A 9 0.70 -1.61 5.35
C GLN A 9 -0.02 -0.28 5.26
N ARG A 10 0.67 0.77 4.79
CA ARG A 10 0.06 2.10 4.60
C ARG A 10 -0.93 2.08 3.43
N ALA A 11 -1.75 3.13 3.36
CA ALA A 11 -2.65 3.35 2.22
C ALA A 11 -1.89 3.25 0.90
N THR A 12 -2.55 2.68 -0.10
CA THR A 12 -1.98 2.50 -1.44
C THR A 12 -2.78 3.22 -2.51
N GLY A 13 -4.04 3.59 -2.28
CA GLY A 13 -4.77 4.47 -3.22
C GLY A 13 -4.15 5.86 -3.32
N ILE A 14 -4.00 6.40 -4.53
CA ILE A 14 -3.50 7.76 -4.78
C ILE A 14 -4.68 8.66 -5.15
N THR A 15 -4.85 9.76 -4.42
CA THR A 15 -5.90 10.75 -4.70
C THR A 15 -5.40 11.90 -5.57
N HIS A 16 -4.14 12.31 -5.37
CA HIS A 16 -3.52 13.41 -6.11
C HIS A 16 -2.07 13.04 -6.43
N ALA A 17 -1.59 13.42 -7.62
CA ALA A 17 -0.19 13.32 -8.00
C ALA A 17 0.25 14.63 -8.68
N VAL A 18 1.44 15.12 -8.31
CA VAL A 18 2.06 16.28 -8.94
C VAL A 18 3.53 15.99 -9.19
N HIS A 19 4.06 16.43 -10.32
CA HIS A 19 5.46 16.24 -10.67
C HIS A 19 6.23 17.56 -10.66
N GLY A 20 7.51 17.51 -10.34
CA GLY A 20 8.34 18.71 -10.20
C GLY A 20 9.80 18.37 -9.90
N ASN A 21 10.66 19.39 -9.94
CA ASN A 21 12.04 19.33 -9.47
C ASN A 21 12.06 19.63 -7.96
N PHE A 22 11.57 18.69 -7.15
CA PHE A 22 11.45 18.86 -5.70
C PHE A 22 12.81 18.75 -5.00
N SER A 23 13.76 18.00 -5.56
CA SER A 23 15.14 17.94 -5.04
C SER A 23 15.99 19.17 -5.39
N GLY A 24 15.52 20.05 -6.28
CA GLY A 24 16.30 21.17 -6.82
C GLY A 24 17.34 20.74 -7.87
N SER A 25 17.33 19.46 -8.28
CA SER A 25 18.15 18.94 -9.38
C SER A 25 17.40 19.04 -10.72
N LYS A 26 18.05 18.63 -11.82
CA LYS A 26 17.38 18.52 -13.13
C LYS A 26 16.40 17.35 -13.20
N MET A 27 16.54 16.36 -12.32
CA MET A 27 15.65 15.20 -12.27
C MET A 27 14.27 15.61 -11.76
N GLN A 28 13.22 15.01 -12.33
CA GLN A 28 11.85 15.22 -11.86
C GLN A 28 11.45 14.09 -10.92
N GLU A 29 10.84 14.46 -9.82
CA GLU A 29 10.19 13.55 -8.87
C GLU A 29 8.67 13.72 -8.94
N ILE A 30 7.95 12.74 -8.39
CA ILE A 30 6.49 12.73 -8.33
C ILE A 30 6.10 12.73 -6.85
N LEU A 31 5.38 13.75 -6.42
CA LEU A 31 4.77 13.80 -5.10
C LEU A 31 3.33 13.30 -5.21
N VAL A 32 3.00 12.27 -4.44
CA VAL A 32 1.65 11.70 -4.39
C VAL A 32 1.04 11.87 -3.01
N SER A 33 -0.27 12.11 -2.98
CA SER A 33 -1.07 12.05 -1.77
C SER A 33 -1.90 10.77 -1.77
N ARG A 34 -1.89 10.06 -0.64
CA ARG A 34 -2.72 8.88 -0.40
C ARG A 34 -3.86 9.17 0.58
N GLY A 35 -4.36 10.41 0.58
CA GLY A 35 -5.36 10.90 1.54
C GLY A 35 -4.74 11.40 2.83
N LYS A 36 -4.26 10.49 3.70
CA LYS A 36 -3.69 10.82 5.03
C LYS A 36 -2.15 10.85 5.10
N SER A 37 -1.48 10.54 4.00
CA SER A 37 -0.03 10.57 3.88
C SER A 37 0.43 11.26 2.59
N LEU A 38 1.65 11.78 2.63
CA LEU A 38 2.37 12.32 1.48
C LEU A 38 3.59 11.45 1.20
N GLU A 39 3.82 11.15 -0.07
CA GLU A 39 4.90 10.27 -0.52
C GLU A 39 5.62 10.86 -1.72
N LEU A 40 6.95 10.92 -1.64
CA LEU A 40 7.82 11.37 -2.73
C LEU A 40 8.40 10.15 -3.45
N LEU A 41 8.07 10.05 -4.73
CA LEU A 41 8.50 9.00 -5.64
C LEU A 41 9.55 9.53 -6.62
N ARG A 42 10.52 8.70 -6.96
CA ARG A 42 11.52 8.96 -8.00
C ARG A 42 11.42 7.87 -9.07
N PRO A 43 10.92 8.17 -10.28
CA PRO A 43 11.09 7.29 -11.41
C PRO A 43 12.56 7.34 -11.87
N ASP A 44 13.23 6.21 -11.91
CA ASP A 44 14.58 6.10 -12.46
C ASP A 44 14.52 5.92 -13.99
N PRO A 45 15.04 6.88 -14.78
CA PRO A 45 15.01 6.78 -16.24
C PRO A 45 15.84 5.62 -16.82
N ASN A 46 16.82 5.09 -16.08
CA ASN A 46 17.71 4.04 -16.56
C ASN A 46 17.11 2.64 -16.39
N THR A 47 16.60 2.36 -15.19
CA THR A 47 15.97 1.07 -14.87
C THR A 47 14.48 1.05 -15.20
N GLY A 48 13.86 2.23 -15.32
CA GLY A 48 12.43 2.37 -15.52
C GLY A 48 11.60 2.12 -14.27
N LYS A 49 12.22 1.92 -13.09
CA LYS A 49 11.52 1.60 -11.84
C LYS A 49 11.18 2.83 -11.02
N VAL A 50 10.07 2.77 -10.28
CA VAL A 50 9.66 3.83 -9.36
C VAL A 50 10.12 3.51 -7.94
N HIS A 51 10.95 4.38 -7.37
CA HIS A 51 11.43 4.24 -6.00
C HIS A 51 10.76 5.24 -5.06
N THR A 52 10.26 4.76 -3.91
CA THR A 52 9.76 5.61 -2.83
C THR A 52 10.94 6.18 -2.02
N LEU A 53 11.16 7.49 -2.11
CA LEU A 53 12.22 8.18 -1.37
C LEU A 53 11.82 8.51 0.08
N LEU A 54 10.60 9.03 0.25
CA LEU A 54 10.11 9.53 1.52
C LEU A 54 8.61 9.30 1.63
N THR A 55 8.15 8.90 2.81
CA THR A 55 6.72 8.77 3.11
C THR A 55 6.44 9.30 4.51
N VAL A 56 5.55 10.28 4.61
CA VAL A 56 5.20 10.95 5.87
C VAL A 56 3.68 10.91 6.09
N GLU A 57 3.25 10.49 7.28
CA GLU A 57 1.86 10.65 7.69
C GLU A 57 1.60 12.09 8.12
N VAL A 58 0.54 12.69 7.55
CA VAL A 58 0.22 14.10 7.80
C VAL A 58 -0.85 14.29 8.87
N PHE A 59 -1.43 13.19 9.39
CA PHE A 59 -2.51 13.17 10.38
C PHE A 59 -3.65 14.16 10.10
N GLY A 60 -4.10 14.17 8.85
CA GLY A 60 -5.15 15.03 8.32
C GLY A 60 -5.58 14.52 6.95
N ILE A 61 -6.56 15.18 6.34
CA ILE A 61 -7.08 14.82 5.03
C ILE A 61 -6.55 15.82 4.01
N VAL A 62 -5.67 15.37 3.11
CA VAL A 62 -5.23 16.18 1.96
C VAL A 62 -6.36 16.24 0.94
N ARG A 63 -6.81 17.46 0.65
CA ARG A 63 -7.95 17.73 -0.23
C ARG A 63 -7.52 18.33 -1.57
N SER A 64 -6.38 19.02 -1.59
CA SER A 64 -5.78 19.59 -2.77
C SER A 64 -4.25 19.66 -2.63
N LEU A 65 -3.55 19.39 -3.71
CA LEU A 65 -2.09 19.32 -3.77
C LEU A 65 -1.62 19.95 -5.07
N MET A 66 -0.77 20.98 -4.99
CA MET A 66 -0.23 21.68 -6.16
C MET A 66 1.24 22.00 -5.94
N ALA A 67 2.04 21.97 -7.01
CA ALA A 67 3.43 22.39 -7.01
C ALA A 67 3.61 23.73 -7.72
N PHE A 68 4.57 24.53 -7.29
CA PHE A 68 4.91 25.78 -7.97
C PHE A 68 6.38 26.13 -7.87
N ARG A 69 6.82 26.97 -8.81
CA ARG A 69 8.18 27.49 -8.88
C ARG A 69 8.15 29.00 -8.79
N LEU A 70 8.98 29.58 -7.92
CA LEU A 70 9.22 31.01 -7.92
C LEU A 70 9.92 31.45 -9.22
N THR A 71 9.65 32.68 -9.66
CA THR A 71 10.32 33.25 -10.84
C THR A 71 11.85 33.25 -10.66
N GLY A 72 12.55 32.57 -11.57
CA GLY A 72 14.01 32.40 -11.53
C GLY A 72 14.52 31.36 -10.52
N GLY A 73 13.63 30.64 -9.84
CA GLY A 73 13.99 29.52 -8.96
C GLY A 73 14.33 28.25 -9.74
N THR A 74 15.07 27.34 -9.10
CA THR A 74 15.42 26.02 -9.66
C THR A 74 14.65 24.87 -9.03
N LYS A 75 14.01 25.10 -7.88
CA LYS A 75 13.33 24.12 -7.05
C LYS A 75 11.84 24.41 -6.97
N ASP A 76 11.04 23.34 -6.97
CA ASP A 76 9.58 23.43 -6.82
C ASP A 76 9.18 23.29 -5.35
N TYR A 77 8.33 24.21 -4.90
CA TYR A 77 7.65 24.17 -3.62
C TYR A 77 6.32 23.44 -3.75
N ILE A 78 5.79 22.99 -2.63
CA ILE A 78 4.54 22.21 -2.56
C ILE A 78 3.54 22.99 -1.72
N VAL A 79 2.36 23.26 -2.26
CA VAL A 79 1.24 23.83 -1.50
C VAL A 79 0.22 22.73 -1.21
N VAL A 80 -0.18 22.63 0.05
CA VAL A 80 -1.13 21.62 0.52
C VAL A 80 -2.36 22.29 1.12
N GLY A 81 -3.53 22.03 0.55
CA GLY A 81 -4.83 22.31 1.14
C GLY A 81 -5.35 21.09 1.88
N SER A 82 -5.63 21.23 3.18
CA SER A 82 -6.08 20.13 4.04
C SER A 82 -7.37 20.45 4.80
N ASP A 83 -7.82 19.53 5.65
CA ASP A 83 -8.92 19.73 6.59
C ASP A 83 -8.56 20.59 7.80
N SER A 84 -7.37 21.18 7.89
CA SER A 84 -6.94 21.90 9.10
C SER A 84 -7.52 23.32 9.26
N GLY A 85 -7.99 23.94 8.18
CA GLY A 85 -8.26 25.39 8.13
C GLY A 85 -6.99 26.24 8.02
N ARG A 86 -5.88 25.61 7.61
CA ARG A 86 -4.58 26.23 7.35
C ARG A 86 -4.07 25.84 5.97
N ILE A 87 -3.30 26.74 5.34
CA ILE A 87 -2.57 26.49 4.11
C ILE A 87 -1.11 26.28 4.48
N VAL A 88 -0.48 25.25 3.91
CA VAL A 88 0.91 24.90 4.22
C VAL A 88 1.73 24.90 2.94
N ILE A 89 2.91 25.50 3.00
CA ILE A 89 3.92 25.42 1.95
C ILE A 89 5.10 24.59 2.45
N LEU A 90 5.43 23.54 1.70
CA LEU A 90 6.48 22.59 2.02
C LEU A 90 7.63 22.69 1.02
N GLU A 91 8.83 22.36 1.50
CA GLU A 91 10.03 22.18 0.71
C GLU A 91 10.65 20.82 1.03
N TYR A 92 11.02 20.04 0.02
CA TYR A 92 11.72 18.78 0.25
C TYR A 92 13.23 19.02 0.41
N ILE A 93 13.85 18.52 1.48
CA ILE A 93 15.29 18.67 1.75
C ILE A 93 16.00 17.32 1.52
N PRO A 94 16.72 17.13 0.39
CA PRO A 94 17.36 15.85 0.08
C PRO A 94 18.38 15.40 1.12
N ALA A 95 19.19 16.33 1.65
CA ALA A 95 20.26 16.02 2.61
C ALA A 95 19.75 15.41 3.92
N LYS A 96 18.55 15.81 4.37
CA LYS A 96 17.90 15.29 5.58
C LYS A 96 16.83 14.23 5.27
N ASN A 97 16.45 14.08 3.99
CA ASN A 97 15.30 13.33 3.51
C ASN A 97 13.99 13.63 4.29
N ILE A 98 13.64 14.93 4.43
CA ILE A 98 12.41 15.37 5.10
C ILE A 98 11.66 16.42 4.29
N PHE A 99 10.37 16.59 4.58
CA PHE A 99 9.63 17.79 4.20
C PHE A 99 9.78 18.86 5.27
N GLU A 100 10.41 19.97 4.91
CA GLU A 100 10.46 21.16 5.75
C GLU A 100 9.20 22.00 5.54
N LYS A 101 8.59 22.41 6.64
CA LYS A 101 7.42 23.28 6.63
C LYS A 101 7.89 24.73 6.59
N VAL A 102 7.88 25.32 5.39
CA VAL A 102 8.38 26.68 5.15
C VAL A 102 7.38 27.72 5.68
N HIS A 103 6.09 27.56 5.35
CA HIS A 103 5.02 28.46 5.79
C HIS A 103 3.78 27.69 6.23
N GLN A 104 3.06 28.25 7.19
CA GLN A 104 1.77 27.73 7.67
C GLN A 104 0.86 28.88 8.11
N GLU A 105 -0.07 29.27 7.24
CA GLU A 105 -1.01 30.36 7.51
C GLU A 105 -2.38 29.83 7.91
N THR A 106 -3.01 30.45 8.91
CA THR A 106 -4.33 30.05 9.41
C THR A 106 -5.40 30.99 8.86
N PHE A 107 -6.45 30.44 8.25
CA PHE A 107 -7.55 31.21 7.68
C PHE A 107 -8.94 30.78 8.14
N GLY A 108 -9.09 29.57 8.70
CA GLY A 108 -10.40 29.02 9.00
C GLY A 108 -10.40 27.97 10.11
N LYS A 109 -11.56 27.31 10.27
CA LYS A 109 -11.76 26.21 11.23
C LYS A 109 -11.44 24.87 10.57
N SER A 110 -11.06 23.89 11.38
CA SER A 110 -10.81 22.52 10.92
C SER A 110 -12.09 21.76 10.53
N GLY A 111 -11.88 20.70 9.74
CA GLY A 111 -12.86 19.81 9.13
C GLY A 111 -13.07 20.08 7.63
N CYS A 112 -13.49 19.06 6.89
CA CYS A 112 -13.96 19.15 5.51
C CYS A 112 -15.31 19.89 5.45
N ARG A 113 -15.28 21.21 5.64
CA ARG A 113 -16.46 22.07 5.67
C ARG A 113 -16.83 22.55 4.27
N ARG A 114 -18.11 22.91 4.11
CA ARG A 114 -18.68 23.47 2.88
C ARG A 114 -18.10 24.83 2.52
N ILE A 115 -17.98 25.73 3.51
CA ILE A 115 -17.58 27.14 3.30
C ILE A 115 -16.15 27.47 3.67
N VAL A 116 -15.38 26.54 4.26
CA VAL A 116 -13.98 26.81 4.63
C VAL A 116 -13.05 26.34 3.50
N PRO A 117 -12.12 27.20 3.03
CA PRO A 117 -11.22 26.84 1.93
C PRO A 117 -10.34 25.62 2.21
N GLY A 118 -9.96 24.92 1.14
CA GLY A 118 -9.10 23.74 1.19
C GLY A 118 -9.45 22.68 0.14
N GLN A 119 -10.65 22.73 -0.43
CA GLN A 119 -11.08 21.80 -1.48
C GLN A 119 -10.40 22.08 -2.81
N TYR A 120 -10.34 23.37 -3.20
CA TYR A 120 -9.76 23.79 -4.48
C TYR A 120 -8.50 24.60 -4.23
N LEU A 121 -7.52 24.42 -5.09
CA LEU A 121 -6.22 25.08 -5.02
C LEU A 121 -5.73 25.35 -6.43
N ALA A 122 -5.43 26.61 -6.71
CA ALA A 122 -4.92 27.05 -8.01
C ALA A 122 -3.72 27.97 -7.80
N ILE A 123 -2.71 27.85 -8.66
CA ILE A 123 -1.48 28.63 -8.57
C ILE A 123 -1.27 29.37 -9.89
N ASP A 124 -0.81 30.62 -9.79
CA ASP A 124 -0.27 31.37 -10.94
C ASP A 124 0.92 30.61 -11.52
N PRO A 125 0.95 30.27 -12.82
CA PRO A 125 2.03 29.48 -13.40
C PRO A 125 3.45 30.08 -13.29
N LYS A 126 3.58 31.39 -12.99
CA LYS A 126 4.88 32.04 -12.69
C LYS A 126 5.23 32.07 -11.19
N GLY A 127 4.38 31.47 -10.36
CA GLY A 127 4.57 31.31 -8.92
C GLY A 127 4.41 32.58 -8.10
N ARG A 128 3.64 33.57 -8.57
CA ARG A 128 3.48 34.88 -7.91
C ARG A 128 2.32 34.92 -6.93
N ALA A 129 1.31 34.08 -7.13
CA ALA A 129 0.13 34.04 -6.28
C ALA A 129 -0.48 32.64 -6.23
N VAL A 130 -1.16 32.32 -5.13
CA VAL A 130 -1.92 31.08 -4.93
C VAL A 130 -3.31 31.40 -4.42
N MET A 131 -4.32 30.76 -5.01
CA MET A 131 -5.71 30.87 -4.61
C MET A 131 -6.18 29.56 -3.98
N ILE A 132 -6.76 29.64 -2.79
CA ILE A 132 -7.38 28.52 -2.09
C ILE A 132 -8.88 28.77 -1.95
N GLY A 133 -9.69 27.79 -2.36
CA GLY A 133 -11.14 27.88 -2.46
C GLY A 133 -11.88 26.83 -1.63
N ALA A 134 -13.05 27.22 -1.13
CA ALA A 134 -14.05 26.31 -0.58
C ALA A 134 -15.02 25.83 -1.68
N ILE A 135 -15.89 24.88 -1.35
CA ILE A 135 -16.98 24.46 -2.26
C ILE A 135 -17.99 25.58 -2.45
N GLU A 136 -18.21 26.39 -1.42
CA GLU A 136 -19.12 27.53 -1.49
C GLU A 136 -18.49 28.77 -0.88
N LYS A 137 -18.81 29.92 -1.48
CA LYS A 137 -18.63 31.26 -0.92
C LYS A 137 -17.20 31.75 -0.79
N GLN A 138 -16.38 31.12 0.06
CA GLN A 138 -15.08 31.65 0.45
C GLN A 138 -13.98 31.24 -0.52
N LYS A 139 -13.24 32.24 -0.98
CA LYS A 139 -12.02 32.16 -1.79
C LYS A 139 -11.00 33.14 -1.21
N LEU A 140 -9.76 32.70 -1.08
CA LEU A 140 -8.65 33.49 -0.53
C LEU A 140 -7.45 33.41 -1.47
N VAL A 141 -6.76 34.54 -1.66
CA VAL A 141 -5.57 34.63 -2.50
C VAL A 141 -4.39 35.11 -1.67
N TYR A 142 -3.26 34.41 -1.79
CA TYR A 142 -2.00 34.76 -1.15
C TYR A 142 -0.97 35.14 -2.22
N ILE A 143 -0.22 36.20 -1.97
CA ILE A 143 0.90 36.63 -2.82
C ILE A 143 2.17 35.95 -2.32
N LEU A 144 2.95 35.43 -3.26
CA LEU A 144 4.19 34.71 -3.02
C LEU A 144 5.35 35.54 -3.58
N ASN A 145 6.30 35.86 -2.71
CA ASN A 145 7.49 36.63 -3.06
C ASN A 145 8.75 35.98 -2.49
N ARG A 146 9.90 36.53 -2.84
CA ARG A 146 11.19 36.17 -2.23
C ARG A 146 11.80 37.38 -1.55
N ASP A 147 12.44 37.17 -0.41
CA ASP A 147 13.23 38.20 0.26
C ASP A 147 14.65 38.34 -0.34
N ALA A 148 15.47 39.19 0.26
CA ALA A 148 16.86 39.39 -0.17
C ALA A 148 17.76 38.16 0.07
N GLU A 149 17.36 37.24 0.97
CA GLU A 149 18.04 35.96 1.23
C GLU A 149 17.52 34.83 0.33
N ALA A 150 16.68 35.16 -0.67
CA ALA A 150 16.01 34.22 -1.56
C ALA A 150 15.07 33.23 -0.85
N ARG A 151 14.62 33.53 0.37
CA ARG A 151 13.60 32.75 1.07
C ARG A 151 12.21 33.14 0.57
N LEU A 152 11.34 32.14 0.43
CA LEU A 152 9.93 32.35 0.13
C LEU A 152 9.27 33.15 1.25
N THR A 153 8.44 34.14 0.88
CA THR A 153 7.58 34.89 1.79
C THR A 153 6.13 34.84 1.28
N ILE A 154 5.18 34.83 2.22
CA ILE A 154 3.75 34.79 1.96
C ILE A 154 3.08 36.05 2.51
N SER A 155 2.13 36.64 1.77
CA SER A 155 1.37 37.80 2.22
C SER A 155 0.19 37.43 3.14
N SER A 156 -0.47 38.44 3.71
CA SER A 156 -1.83 38.28 4.23
C SER A 156 -2.80 37.84 3.12
N PRO A 157 -3.87 37.09 3.45
CA PRO A 157 -4.85 36.66 2.46
C PRO A 157 -5.70 37.84 1.97
N LEU A 158 -5.98 37.84 0.66
CA LEU A 158 -6.94 38.72 0.01
C LEU A 158 -8.25 37.95 -0.23
N GLU A 159 -9.36 38.56 0.15
CA GLU A 159 -10.69 37.93 0.08
C GLU A 159 -11.32 38.09 -1.32
N ALA A 160 -11.83 36.99 -1.87
CA ALA A 160 -12.61 36.96 -3.11
C ALA A 160 -13.98 36.31 -2.89
N HIS A 161 -14.65 36.66 -1.78
CA HIS A 161 -15.88 36.00 -1.34
C HIS A 161 -17.10 36.36 -2.19
N LYS A 162 -17.97 35.38 -2.45
CA LYS A 162 -19.26 35.59 -3.12
C LYS A 162 -20.32 34.65 -2.54
N SER A 163 -21.29 35.20 -1.80
CA SER A 163 -22.37 34.41 -1.17
C SER A 163 -23.21 33.65 -2.21
N ASN A 164 -23.78 32.52 -1.79
CA ASN A 164 -24.71 31.69 -2.57
C ASN A 164 -24.12 31.14 -3.88
N THR A 165 -22.79 31.10 -3.98
CA THR A 165 -22.10 30.59 -5.16
C THR A 165 -21.34 29.31 -4.84
N LEU A 166 -21.68 28.25 -5.56
CA LEU A 166 -20.98 26.98 -5.60
C LEU A 166 -19.81 27.07 -6.58
N VAL A 167 -18.67 26.49 -6.22
CA VAL A 167 -17.47 26.39 -7.05
C VAL A 167 -17.27 24.92 -7.42
N TYR A 168 -17.15 24.64 -8.71
CA TYR A 168 -16.94 23.27 -9.24
C TYR A 168 -15.46 22.95 -9.41
N HIS A 169 -14.68 23.92 -9.91
CA HIS A 169 -13.25 23.80 -10.11
C HIS A 169 -12.59 25.18 -10.20
N THR A 170 -11.30 25.27 -9.90
CA THR A 170 -10.51 26.52 -9.97
C THR A 170 -9.15 26.24 -10.58
N VAL A 171 -8.71 27.08 -11.53
CA VAL A 171 -7.41 26.97 -12.21
C VAL A 171 -6.75 28.34 -12.37
N GLY A 172 -5.43 28.38 -12.26
CA GLY A 172 -4.63 29.57 -12.58
C GLY A 172 -4.43 29.69 -14.08
N VAL A 173 -4.69 30.87 -14.64
CA VAL A 173 -4.51 31.17 -16.07
C VAL A 173 -3.06 31.62 -16.30
N ASP A 174 -2.36 31.05 -17.28
CA ASP A 174 -0.98 31.48 -17.61
C ASP A 174 -1.05 32.77 -18.42
N VAL A 175 -0.85 33.91 -17.77
CA VAL A 175 -0.96 35.25 -18.38
C VAL A 175 0.41 35.85 -18.71
N GLY A 176 1.46 35.04 -18.78
CA GLY A 176 2.82 35.56 -18.85
C GLY A 176 3.18 36.32 -17.57
N PHE A 177 3.46 37.63 -17.68
CA PHE A 177 3.81 38.49 -16.54
C PHE A 177 2.76 39.56 -16.22
N GLU A 178 1.59 39.50 -16.85
CA GLU A 178 0.44 40.35 -16.51
C GLU A 178 -0.13 40.00 -15.12
N ASN A 179 -1.08 40.79 -14.63
CA ASN A 179 -1.77 40.53 -13.36
C ASN A 179 -2.30 39.10 -13.30
N PRO A 180 -1.98 38.30 -12.24
CA PRO A 180 -2.42 36.92 -12.14
C PRO A 180 -3.94 36.78 -12.24
N MET A 181 -4.40 35.79 -13.00
CA MET A 181 -5.82 35.49 -13.17
C MET A 181 -6.15 34.06 -12.72
N PHE A 182 -7.31 33.91 -12.07
CA PHE A 182 -7.85 32.63 -11.63
C PHE A 182 -9.24 32.42 -12.22
N ALA A 183 -9.39 31.35 -13.00
CA ALA A 183 -10.65 30.95 -13.60
C ALA A 183 -11.39 29.96 -12.67
N CYS A 184 -12.66 30.23 -12.39
CA CYS A 184 -13.53 29.37 -11.58
C CYS A 184 -14.80 29.00 -12.36
N LEU A 185 -15.26 27.77 -12.16
CA LEU A 185 -16.60 27.35 -12.57
C LEU A 185 -17.59 27.58 -11.43
N GLU A 186 -18.60 28.43 -11.64
CA GLU A 186 -19.49 28.93 -10.60
C GLU A 186 -20.97 28.77 -10.93
N ILE A 187 -21.79 28.40 -9.94
CA ILE A 187 -23.27 28.41 -10.02
C ILE A 187 -23.83 29.21 -8.85
N ASP A 188 -24.70 30.18 -9.14
CA ASP A 188 -25.48 30.90 -8.13
C ASP A 188 -26.82 30.19 -7.90
N TYR A 189 -27.10 29.77 -6.68
CA TYR A 189 -28.31 29.01 -6.35
C TYR A 189 -29.35 29.83 -5.56
N GLU A 190 -29.14 31.14 -5.38
CA GLU A 190 -30.05 32.00 -4.62
C GLU A 190 -31.48 32.02 -5.19
N GLU A 191 -31.61 32.09 -6.52
CA GLU A 191 -32.90 32.06 -7.20
C GLU A 191 -33.57 30.67 -7.10
N ALA A 192 -32.79 29.60 -7.19
CA ALA A 192 -33.27 28.23 -7.10
C ALA A 192 -33.84 27.90 -5.72
N ASP A 193 -33.20 28.36 -4.63
CA ASP A 193 -33.70 28.18 -3.25
C ASP A 193 -34.97 29.00 -2.98
N SER A 194 -35.14 30.12 -3.68
CA SER A 194 -36.26 31.05 -3.49
C SER A 194 -37.50 30.68 -4.32
N ASP A 195 -37.39 29.74 -5.26
CA ASP A 195 -38.44 29.34 -6.19
C ASP A 195 -39.02 27.95 -5.87
N PRO A 196 -40.21 27.86 -5.24
CA PRO A 196 -40.86 26.59 -4.94
C PRO A 196 -41.33 25.81 -6.18
N THR A 197 -41.37 26.44 -7.37
CA THR A 197 -41.81 25.77 -8.60
C THR A 197 -40.73 24.83 -9.16
N GLY A 198 -39.46 25.11 -8.85
CA GLY A 198 -38.31 24.38 -9.38
C GLY A 198 -37.86 24.83 -10.77
N ASP A 199 -38.55 25.78 -11.41
CA ASP A 199 -38.21 26.29 -12.74
C ASP A 199 -36.84 27.01 -12.74
N ALA A 200 -36.54 27.76 -11.69
CA ALA A 200 -35.26 28.45 -11.52
C ALA A 200 -34.10 27.44 -11.43
N ALA A 201 -34.27 26.33 -10.72
CA ALA A 201 -33.24 25.30 -10.58
C ALA A 201 -32.85 24.67 -11.92
N VAL A 202 -33.82 24.49 -12.84
CA VAL A 202 -33.58 23.92 -14.17
C VAL A 202 -32.94 24.94 -15.12
N LYS A 203 -33.29 26.23 -15.00
CA LYS A 203 -32.76 27.30 -15.86
C LYS A 203 -31.39 27.83 -15.44
N THR A 204 -30.97 27.57 -14.21
CA THR A 204 -29.71 28.08 -13.67
C THR A 204 -28.53 27.44 -14.39
N GLN A 205 -27.77 28.25 -15.12
CA GLN A 205 -26.58 27.81 -15.85
C GLN A 205 -25.31 28.03 -15.04
N GLN A 206 -24.31 27.20 -15.30
CA GLN A 206 -22.95 27.41 -14.82
C GLN A 206 -22.30 28.60 -15.52
N THR A 207 -21.46 29.34 -14.80
CA THR A 207 -20.74 30.50 -15.29
C THR A 207 -19.23 30.28 -15.14
N LEU A 208 -18.46 30.67 -16.15
CA LEU A 208 -17.01 30.80 -16.06
C LEU A 208 -16.67 32.20 -15.58
N THR A 209 -16.04 32.30 -14.41
CA THR A 209 -15.67 33.58 -13.80
C THR A 209 -14.16 33.71 -13.70
N LEU A 210 -13.62 34.87 -14.11
CA LEU A 210 -12.19 35.17 -13.96
C LEU A 210 -11.98 36.23 -12.88
N TYR A 211 -11.19 35.86 -11.89
CA TYR A 211 -10.73 36.72 -10.82
C TYR A 211 -9.33 37.24 -11.17
N GLU A 212 -9.17 38.55 -11.21
CA GLU A 212 -7.88 39.21 -11.44
C GLU A 212 -7.32 39.69 -10.10
N LEU A 213 -6.05 39.38 -9.85
CA LEU A 213 -5.28 39.93 -8.76
C LEU A 213 -4.49 41.14 -9.26
N ASP A 214 -4.91 42.34 -8.86
CA ASP A 214 -4.15 43.55 -9.14
C ASP A 214 -3.00 43.66 -8.13
N LEU A 215 -1.77 43.38 -8.58
CA LEU A 215 -0.58 43.43 -7.74
C LEU A 215 -0.23 44.86 -7.30
N GLY A 216 -0.64 45.89 -8.05
CA GLY A 216 -0.39 47.30 -7.72
C GLY A 216 -1.37 47.83 -6.68
N LEU A 217 -2.65 47.48 -6.81
CA LEU A 217 -3.72 47.88 -5.89
C LEU A 217 -3.93 46.90 -4.72
N ASN A 218 -3.30 45.72 -4.77
CA ASN A 218 -3.35 44.68 -3.74
C ASN A 218 -4.77 44.24 -3.36
N HIS A 219 -5.62 44.01 -4.36
CA HIS A 219 -6.97 43.46 -4.16
C HIS A 219 -7.35 42.52 -5.32
N VAL A 220 -8.33 41.66 -5.08
CA VAL A 220 -8.86 40.73 -6.08
C VAL A 220 -10.23 41.24 -6.55
N VAL A 221 -10.43 41.28 -7.87
CA VAL A 221 -11.70 41.69 -8.48
C VAL A 221 -12.22 40.61 -9.42
N ARG A 222 -13.53 40.41 -9.45
CA ARG A 222 -14.18 39.57 -10.47
C ARG A 222 -14.24 40.37 -11.77
N LYS A 223 -13.28 40.13 -12.65
CA LYS A 223 -13.09 40.89 -13.89
C LYS A 223 -14.08 40.48 -14.98
N TYR A 224 -14.34 39.17 -15.08
CA TYR A 224 -15.15 38.59 -16.13
C TYR A 224 -16.07 37.51 -15.59
N SER A 225 -17.22 37.34 -16.25
CA SER A 225 -18.18 36.30 -15.95
C SER A 225 -19.08 36.06 -17.14
N GLU A 226 -19.09 34.82 -17.64
CA GLU A 226 -20.00 34.43 -18.72
C GLU A 226 -20.66 33.08 -18.45
N PRO A 227 -21.94 32.92 -18.84
CA PRO A 227 -22.62 31.64 -18.76
C PRO A 227 -22.01 30.63 -19.75
N LEU A 228 -22.03 29.37 -19.35
CA LEU A 228 -21.72 28.22 -20.17
C LEU A 228 -23.02 27.61 -20.68
N GLU A 229 -22.95 27.03 -21.88
CA GLU A 229 -24.07 26.33 -22.49
C GLU A 229 -24.37 25.01 -21.77
N GLU A 230 -23.30 24.27 -21.44
CA GLU A 230 -23.35 22.97 -20.77
C GLU A 230 -22.61 23.01 -19.44
N HIS A 231 -22.97 22.12 -18.53
CA HIS A 231 -22.28 21.97 -17.25
C HIS A 231 -20.91 21.31 -17.45
N ALA A 232 -19.88 22.02 -16.99
CA ALA A 232 -18.49 21.61 -16.98
C ALA A 232 -18.08 21.00 -15.63
N ASN A 233 -17.20 20.00 -15.69
CA ASN A 233 -16.70 19.30 -14.51
C ASN A 233 -15.35 19.85 -14.01
N PHE A 234 -14.39 20.12 -14.91
CA PHE A 234 -13.10 20.75 -14.55
C PHE A 234 -12.52 21.60 -15.69
N LEU A 235 -11.43 22.32 -15.36
CA LEU A 235 -10.73 23.24 -16.27
C LEU A 235 -9.28 22.80 -16.46
N VAL A 236 -8.68 23.11 -17.61
CA VAL A 236 -7.24 22.94 -17.89
C VAL A 236 -6.62 24.29 -18.23
N SER A 237 -5.45 24.57 -17.64
CA SER A 237 -4.70 25.81 -17.91
C SER A 237 -3.99 25.69 -19.26
N VAL A 238 -4.24 26.63 -20.17
CA VAL A 238 -3.53 26.70 -21.45
C VAL A 238 -2.28 27.58 -21.27
N PRO A 239 -1.08 27.10 -21.67
CA PRO A 239 0.13 27.92 -21.62
C PRO A 239 -0.03 29.25 -22.35
N GLY A 240 0.53 30.32 -21.77
CA GLY A 240 0.36 31.67 -22.27
C GLY A 240 1.64 32.50 -22.27
N GLY A 241 1.53 33.74 -22.71
CA GLY A 241 2.67 34.64 -22.93
C GLY A 241 3.45 34.22 -24.18
N ASN A 242 4.76 34.03 -24.06
CA ASN A 242 5.60 33.66 -25.22
C ASN A 242 5.44 32.19 -25.66
N ASP A 243 4.71 31.39 -24.89
CA ASP A 243 4.66 29.93 -25.07
C ASP A 243 3.31 29.43 -25.63
N GLY A 244 2.32 30.31 -25.78
CA GLY A 244 0.98 29.94 -26.24
C GLY A 244 -0.06 31.06 -26.05
N PRO A 245 -1.33 30.80 -26.43
CA PRO A 245 -2.39 31.82 -26.52
C PRO A 245 -3.05 32.19 -25.17
N SER A 246 -2.65 31.55 -24.05
CA SER A 246 -3.36 31.63 -22.76
C SER A 246 -4.79 31.07 -22.84
N GLY A 247 -5.61 31.38 -21.83
CA GLY A 247 -6.99 30.93 -21.71
C GLY A 247 -7.15 29.60 -20.97
N VAL A 248 -8.34 29.01 -21.09
CA VAL A 248 -8.69 27.75 -20.42
C VAL A 248 -9.42 26.80 -21.37
N LEU A 249 -9.17 25.50 -21.19
CA LEU A 249 -10.03 24.45 -21.74
C LEU A 249 -11.06 24.04 -20.68
N ILE A 250 -12.32 24.00 -21.09
CA ILE A 250 -13.47 23.66 -20.27
C ILE A 250 -13.92 22.27 -20.69
N CYS A 251 -13.80 21.30 -19.77
CA CYS A 251 -14.28 19.95 -19.98
C CYS A 251 -15.75 19.88 -19.55
N SER A 252 -16.64 19.55 -20.48
CA SER A 252 -18.08 19.39 -20.25
C SER A 252 -18.54 18.01 -20.69
N GLU A 253 -19.79 17.66 -20.38
CA GLU A 253 -20.40 16.45 -20.89
C GLU A 253 -20.45 16.49 -22.43
N ASN A 254 -19.85 15.48 -23.07
CA ASN A 254 -19.70 15.29 -24.51
C ASN A 254 -18.90 16.36 -25.28
N TYR A 255 -18.43 17.42 -24.63
CA TYR A 255 -17.76 18.54 -25.30
C TYR A 255 -16.49 19.01 -24.60
N LEU A 256 -15.54 19.49 -25.39
CA LEU A 256 -14.39 20.25 -24.96
C LEU A 256 -14.48 21.66 -25.55
N THR A 257 -14.43 22.69 -24.70
CA THR A 257 -14.55 24.09 -25.13
C THR A 257 -13.32 24.89 -24.77
N TYR A 258 -12.67 25.53 -25.74
CA TYR A 258 -11.64 26.54 -25.48
C TYR A 258 -12.26 27.92 -25.35
N LYS A 259 -11.91 28.62 -24.27
CA LYS A 259 -12.39 29.97 -24.00
C LYS A 259 -11.27 30.84 -23.45
N ASN A 260 -11.15 32.04 -24.02
CA ASN A 260 -10.18 33.06 -23.59
C ASN A 260 -10.86 34.42 -23.48
N LEU A 261 -10.20 35.39 -22.84
CA LEU A 261 -10.68 36.77 -22.75
C LEU A 261 -10.45 37.52 -24.06
N GLY A 262 -11.27 38.54 -24.31
CA GLY A 262 -11.11 39.48 -25.43
C GLY A 262 -11.94 39.08 -26.64
N ASP A 263 -11.36 39.23 -27.83
CA ASP A 263 -12.05 38.99 -29.11
C ASP A 263 -12.01 37.52 -29.57
N GLN A 264 -11.45 36.61 -28.76
CA GLN A 264 -11.43 35.18 -29.05
C GLN A 264 -12.85 34.59 -28.98
N HIS A 265 -13.26 33.92 -30.05
CA HIS A 265 -14.54 33.21 -30.08
C HIS A 265 -14.45 31.87 -29.35
N ASP A 266 -15.57 31.42 -28.81
CA ASP A 266 -15.69 30.11 -28.16
C ASP A 266 -15.53 29.00 -29.21
N ILE A 267 -14.55 28.12 -29.03
CA ILE A 267 -14.29 26.99 -29.92
C ILE A 267 -14.68 25.71 -29.21
N ARG A 268 -15.55 24.92 -29.83
CA ARG A 268 -16.11 23.69 -29.25
C ARG A 268 -15.72 22.50 -30.11
N CYS A 269 -15.34 21.40 -29.48
CA CYS A 269 -15.15 20.11 -30.14
C CYS A 269 -15.90 19.01 -29.40
N PRO A 270 -16.71 18.18 -30.08
CA PRO A 270 -17.29 16.98 -29.49
C PRO A 270 -16.21 15.98 -29.05
N ILE A 271 -16.47 15.25 -27.97
CA ILE A 271 -15.62 14.15 -27.51
C ILE A 271 -15.86 12.93 -28.42
N PRO A 272 -14.83 12.38 -29.08
CA PRO A 272 -14.99 11.20 -29.92
C PRO A 272 -15.44 9.98 -29.11
N ARG A 273 -16.33 9.16 -29.68
CA ARG A 273 -16.83 7.92 -29.05
C ARG A 273 -16.22 6.69 -29.71
N ARG A 274 -16.17 5.57 -28.98
CA ARG A 274 -15.76 4.28 -29.54
C ARG A 274 -16.78 3.83 -30.59
N ARG A 275 -16.31 3.26 -31.69
CA ARG A 275 -17.19 2.61 -32.68
C ARG A 275 -17.92 1.44 -32.02
N ASN A 276 -19.22 1.36 -32.27
CA ASN A 276 -20.07 0.24 -31.82
C ASN A 276 -19.98 -0.02 -30.32
N ASP A 277 -20.00 1.06 -29.52
CA ASP A 277 -19.93 0.96 -28.07
C ASP A 277 -21.14 0.22 -27.48
N LEU A 278 -20.86 -0.70 -26.56
CA LEU A 278 -21.86 -1.49 -25.84
C LEU A 278 -22.44 -0.74 -24.64
N ASP A 279 -21.97 0.47 -24.36
CA ASP A 279 -22.54 1.33 -23.35
C ASP A 279 -24.00 1.71 -23.67
N ASP A 280 -24.70 2.24 -22.67
CA ASP A 280 -26.01 2.87 -22.87
C ASP A 280 -25.86 4.15 -23.73
N PRO A 281 -26.53 4.26 -24.90
CA PRO A 281 -26.42 5.44 -25.76
C PRO A 281 -26.87 6.75 -25.09
N GLU A 282 -27.81 6.68 -24.12
CA GLU A 282 -28.31 7.87 -23.40
C GLU A 282 -27.28 8.45 -22.41
N ARG A 283 -26.24 7.68 -22.08
CA ARG A 283 -25.19 8.13 -21.16
C ARG A 283 -24.19 9.02 -21.89
N GLY A 284 -23.93 10.22 -21.36
CA GLY A 284 -22.86 11.09 -21.85
C GLY A 284 -21.45 10.64 -21.42
N MET A 285 -20.45 11.33 -21.95
CA MET A 285 -19.03 11.09 -21.70
C MET A 285 -18.37 12.35 -21.13
N ILE A 286 -17.51 12.19 -20.11
CA ILE A 286 -16.68 13.27 -19.58
C ILE A 286 -15.21 12.86 -19.53
N PHE A 287 -14.33 13.86 -19.42
CA PHE A 287 -12.95 13.63 -19.01
C PHE A 287 -12.86 13.50 -17.48
N VAL A 288 -11.97 12.64 -16.98
CA VAL A 288 -11.77 12.42 -15.54
C VAL A 288 -10.50 13.11 -15.02
N CYS A 289 -9.47 13.23 -15.87
CA CYS A 289 -8.23 13.91 -15.53
C CYS A 289 -7.54 14.44 -16.79
N SER A 290 -6.55 15.31 -16.59
CA SER A 290 -5.70 15.83 -17.66
C SER A 290 -4.26 15.95 -17.21
N ALA A 291 -3.33 15.85 -18.15
CA ALA A 291 -1.93 16.21 -17.98
C ALA A 291 -1.53 17.23 -19.05
N THR A 292 -0.79 18.25 -18.63
CA THR A 292 -0.27 19.28 -19.53
C THR A 292 1.22 19.05 -19.72
N HIS A 293 1.66 18.92 -20.96
CA HIS A 293 3.08 18.84 -21.28
C HIS A 293 3.52 20.03 -22.12
N LYS A 294 4.61 20.67 -21.68
CA LYS A 294 5.18 21.84 -22.33
C LYS A 294 6.63 21.59 -22.71
N THR A 295 6.93 21.76 -23.99
CA THR A 295 8.30 21.86 -24.51
C THR A 295 8.61 23.30 -24.91
N LYS A 296 9.83 23.58 -25.37
CA LYS A 296 10.18 24.91 -25.88
C LYS A 296 9.54 25.22 -27.24
N SER A 297 9.14 24.21 -28.00
CA SER A 297 8.62 24.35 -29.36
C SER A 297 7.11 24.19 -29.47
N MET A 298 6.53 23.34 -28.63
CA MET A 298 5.10 23.02 -28.64
C MET A 298 4.59 22.65 -27.25
N PHE A 299 3.29 22.72 -27.07
CA PHE A 299 2.60 22.15 -25.92
C PHE A 299 1.46 21.24 -26.41
N PHE A 300 1.10 20.27 -25.59
CA PHE A 300 -0.06 19.41 -25.84
C PHE A 300 -0.64 18.96 -24.50
N PHE A 301 -1.87 18.46 -24.55
CA PHE A 301 -2.55 17.92 -23.39
C PHE A 301 -2.86 16.44 -23.62
N LEU A 302 -2.81 15.65 -22.56
CA LEU A 302 -3.36 14.31 -22.52
C LEU A 302 -4.58 14.36 -21.61
N ALA A 303 -5.78 14.13 -22.15
CA ALA A 303 -7.01 14.08 -21.37
C ALA A 303 -7.60 12.67 -21.42
N GLN A 304 -8.00 12.14 -20.27
CA GLN A 304 -8.51 10.77 -20.16
C GLN A 304 -10.03 10.77 -19.95
N THR A 305 -10.77 9.94 -20.68
CA THR A 305 -12.22 9.75 -20.51
C THR A 305 -12.57 8.76 -19.38
N GLU A 306 -13.86 8.65 -19.03
CA GLU A 306 -14.33 7.67 -18.03
C GLU A 306 -14.11 6.18 -18.41
N GLN A 307 -13.85 5.91 -19.70
CA GLN A 307 -13.53 4.56 -20.20
C GLN A 307 -12.01 4.30 -20.21
N GLY A 308 -11.20 5.28 -19.85
CA GLY A 308 -9.74 5.17 -19.80
C GLY A 308 -9.02 5.58 -21.10
N ASP A 309 -9.74 6.11 -22.08
CA ASP A 309 -9.17 6.54 -23.36
C ASP A 309 -8.44 7.86 -23.20
N ILE A 310 -7.16 7.90 -23.57
CA ILE A 310 -6.36 9.11 -23.58
C ILE A 310 -6.45 9.74 -24.96
N PHE A 311 -6.83 11.02 -24.99
CA PHE A 311 -6.76 11.86 -26.18
C PHE A 311 -5.59 12.83 -26.06
N LYS A 312 -4.79 12.91 -27.13
CA LYS A 312 -3.85 14.01 -27.34
C LYS A 312 -4.64 15.19 -27.90
N ILE A 313 -4.63 16.29 -27.15
CA ILE A 313 -5.27 17.54 -27.54
C ILE A 313 -4.19 18.54 -27.91
N THR A 314 -4.34 19.14 -29.09
CA THR A 314 -3.47 20.21 -29.60
C THR A 314 -4.33 21.39 -30.03
N LEU A 315 -3.77 22.60 -29.91
CA LEU A 315 -4.43 23.84 -30.30
C LEU A 315 -3.66 24.41 -31.48
N GLU A 316 -4.36 24.66 -32.59
CA GLU A 316 -3.79 25.43 -33.69
C GLU A 316 -4.05 26.91 -33.47
N THR A 317 -3.02 27.70 -33.67
CA THR A 317 -3.03 29.14 -33.46
C THR A 317 -2.60 29.85 -34.73
N ASP A 318 -3.38 30.85 -35.14
CA ASP A 318 -2.99 31.81 -36.17
C ASP A 318 -2.79 33.17 -35.49
N ASP A 319 -1.58 33.72 -35.61
CA ASP A 319 -1.08 34.83 -34.79
C ASP A 319 -1.26 34.57 -33.27
N ASP A 320 -2.09 35.38 -32.60
CA ASP A 320 -2.40 35.29 -31.16
C ASP A 320 -3.78 34.63 -30.88
N MET A 321 -4.50 34.20 -31.92
CA MET A 321 -5.85 33.65 -31.81
C MET A 321 -5.85 32.13 -32.09
N VAL A 322 -6.62 31.38 -31.32
CA VAL A 322 -6.84 29.95 -31.58
C VAL A 322 -7.84 29.80 -32.71
N THR A 323 -7.54 28.94 -33.68
CA THR A 323 -8.41 28.67 -34.84
C THR A 323 -9.23 27.40 -34.66
N GLU A 324 -8.62 26.32 -34.15
CA GLU A 324 -9.28 25.03 -33.97
C GLU A 324 -8.65 24.21 -32.84
N ILE A 325 -9.46 23.33 -32.26
CA ILE A 325 -9.02 22.31 -31.30
C ILE A 325 -8.93 20.99 -32.05
N LYS A 326 -7.77 20.33 -31.96
CA LYS A 326 -7.52 19.02 -32.55
C LYS A 326 -7.43 17.95 -31.48
N LEU A 327 -8.21 16.90 -31.63
CA LEU A 327 -8.21 15.72 -30.76
C LEU A 327 -7.80 14.50 -31.57
N LYS A 328 -6.86 13.73 -31.02
CA LYS A 328 -6.41 12.47 -31.60
C LYS A 328 -6.32 11.39 -30.53
N TYR A 329 -6.81 10.20 -30.84
CA TYR A 329 -6.78 9.08 -29.90
C TYR A 329 -5.34 8.58 -29.71
N PHE A 330 -4.86 8.63 -28.46
CA PHE A 330 -3.48 8.37 -28.11
C PHE A 330 -3.23 6.91 -27.73
N ASP A 331 -3.86 6.44 -26.65
CA ASP A 331 -3.83 5.04 -26.18
C ASP A 331 -4.90 4.87 -25.08
N THR A 332 -5.20 3.64 -24.67
CA THR A 332 -6.12 3.35 -23.55
C THR A 332 -5.34 2.78 -22.36
N VAL A 333 -5.56 3.36 -21.18
CA VAL A 333 -4.98 2.90 -19.91
C VAL A 333 -6.08 2.86 -18.84
N PRO A 334 -5.87 2.20 -17.69
CA PRO A 334 -6.87 2.20 -16.63
C PRO A 334 -7.21 3.61 -16.14
N VAL A 335 -8.48 3.82 -15.78
CA VAL A 335 -9.00 5.12 -15.32
C VAL A 335 -8.16 5.69 -14.18
N ALA A 336 -7.69 6.92 -14.36
CA ALA A 336 -6.76 7.59 -13.46
C ALA A 336 -7.39 8.78 -12.75
N ALA A 337 -7.04 8.92 -11.48
CA ALA A 337 -7.33 10.13 -10.71
C ALA A 337 -6.41 11.28 -11.11
N SER A 338 -5.17 10.97 -11.52
CA SER A 338 -4.18 11.95 -11.95
C SER A 338 -3.15 11.34 -12.89
N MET A 339 -2.66 12.15 -13.83
CA MET A 339 -1.61 11.79 -14.79
C MET A 339 -0.46 12.80 -14.70
N CYS A 340 0.77 12.32 -14.77
CA CYS A 340 1.97 13.15 -14.77
C CYS A 340 2.86 12.81 -15.96
N VAL A 341 3.07 13.76 -16.88
CA VAL A 341 3.98 13.60 -18.02
C VAL A 341 5.35 14.17 -17.66
N LEU A 342 6.36 13.31 -17.66
CA LEU A 342 7.74 13.64 -17.27
C LEU A 342 8.57 14.00 -18.51
N LYS A 343 9.51 14.93 -18.34
CA LYS A 343 10.41 15.42 -19.41
C LYS A 343 11.32 14.34 -19.99
N THR A 344 11.54 13.26 -19.26
CA THR A 344 12.35 12.11 -19.69
C THR A 344 11.58 11.15 -20.62
N GLY A 345 10.35 11.50 -21.02
CA GLY A 345 9.54 10.67 -21.91
C GLY A 345 8.79 9.57 -21.17
N PHE A 346 8.33 9.84 -19.94
CA PHE A 346 7.52 8.90 -19.16
C PHE A 346 6.15 9.49 -18.85
N LEU A 347 5.14 8.63 -18.76
CA LEU A 347 3.80 8.95 -18.30
C LEU A 347 3.50 8.11 -17.05
N PHE A 348 3.33 8.79 -15.92
CA PHE A 348 2.86 8.15 -14.69
C PHE A 348 1.34 8.27 -14.59
N VAL A 349 0.67 7.14 -14.38
CA VAL A 349 -0.79 7.01 -14.33
C VAL A 349 -1.19 6.52 -12.94
N ALA A 350 -1.70 7.44 -12.12
CA ALA A 350 -2.23 7.13 -10.81
C ALA A 350 -3.70 6.68 -10.95
N SER A 351 -3.91 5.38 -11.16
CA SER A 351 -5.25 4.79 -11.22
C SER A 351 -6.10 5.14 -10.00
N GLU A 352 -7.39 5.43 -10.19
CA GLU A 352 -8.32 5.72 -9.08
C GLU A 352 -8.45 4.52 -8.12
N PHE A 353 -8.37 3.31 -8.68
CA PHE A 353 -8.46 2.03 -8.00
C PHE A 353 -7.53 1.01 -8.69
N GLY A 354 -7.07 0.03 -7.92
CA GLY A 354 -6.10 -0.97 -8.36
C GLY A 354 -4.68 -0.41 -8.47
N ASN A 355 -3.81 -1.19 -9.11
CA ASN A 355 -2.41 -0.85 -9.31
C ASN A 355 -2.23 0.43 -10.14
N HIS A 356 -1.10 1.12 -9.93
CA HIS A 356 -0.70 2.31 -10.68
C HIS A 356 0.40 1.93 -11.68
N TYR A 357 0.57 2.74 -12.73
CA TYR A 357 1.43 2.36 -13.85
C TYR A 357 2.40 3.48 -14.22
N LEU A 358 3.61 3.08 -14.60
CA LEU A 358 4.57 3.94 -15.28
C LEU A 358 4.77 3.42 -16.71
N TYR A 359 4.50 4.29 -17.67
CA TYR A 359 4.70 4.03 -19.09
C TYR A 359 5.85 4.86 -19.64
N GLN A 360 6.57 4.33 -20.61
CA GLN A 360 7.49 5.09 -21.46
C GLN A 360 6.75 5.52 -22.73
N ILE A 361 6.90 6.79 -23.11
CA ILE A 361 6.36 7.35 -24.34
C ILE A 361 7.33 7.02 -25.47
N ALA A 362 6.97 6.03 -26.29
CA ALA A 362 7.74 5.63 -27.47
C ALA A 362 7.51 6.58 -28.64
N HIS A 363 6.25 6.99 -28.83
CA HIS A 363 5.82 7.88 -29.91
C HIS A 363 4.88 8.97 -29.37
N LEU A 364 4.93 10.15 -29.99
CA LEU A 364 4.06 11.29 -29.62
C LEU A 364 2.68 11.23 -30.28
N GLY A 365 2.39 10.19 -31.08
CA GLY A 365 1.09 10.00 -31.74
C GLY A 365 0.83 10.90 -32.95
N ASP A 366 1.86 11.49 -33.56
CA ASP A 366 1.71 12.40 -34.73
C ASP A 366 1.77 11.65 -36.07
N ASP A 367 2.69 10.68 -36.21
CA ASP A 367 3.02 10.01 -37.49
C ASP A 367 2.36 8.62 -37.65
N ASP A 368 1.06 8.50 -37.40
CA ASP A 368 0.29 7.27 -37.60
C ASP A 368 -0.97 7.48 -38.46
N ASP A 369 -1.52 6.38 -38.99
CA ASP A 369 -2.72 6.36 -39.84
C ASP A 369 -4.03 6.60 -39.06
N GLU A 370 -3.95 7.11 -37.83
CA GLU A 370 -5.11 7.34 -36.97
C GLU A 370 -5.81 8.65 -37.31
N PRO A 371 -7.16 8.67 -37.29
CA PRO A 371 -7.92 9.87 -37.61
C PRO A 371 -7.68 10.97 -36.56
N GLU A 372 -7.40 12.17 -37.05
CA GLU A 372 -7.35 13.40 -36.27
C GLU A 372 -8.67 14.16 -36.44
N PHE A 373 -9.29 14.52 -35.33
CA PHE A 373 -10.57 15.22 -35.30
C PHE A 373 -10.34 16.69 -35.01
N SER A 374 -10.93 17.58 -35.81
CA SER A 374 -10.86 19.03 -35.60
C SER A 374 -12.24 19.61 -35.33
N SER A 375 -12.31 20.61 -34.45
CA SER A 375 -13.51 21.44 -34.24
C SER A 375 -14.01 22.17 -35.50
N ALA A 376 -13.17 22.35 -36.53
CA ALA A 376 -13.57 23.00 -37.77
C ALA A 376 -14.25 22.05 -38.77
N MET A 377 -14.23 20.74 -38.53
CA MET A 377 -14.89 19.76 -39.40
C MET A 377 -16.41 19.87 -39.24
N PRO A 378 -17.18 20.01 -40.34
CA PRO A 378 -18.63 20.12 -40.25
C PRO A 378 -19.24 18.79 -39.84
N LEU A 379 -19.94 18.77 -38.71
CA LEU A 379 -20.81 17.69 -38.25
C LEU A 379 -22.27 18.19 -38.24
N GLU A 380 -23.22 17.30 -38.46
CA GLU A 380 -24.63 17.61 -38.22
C GLU A 380 -24.91 17.73 -36.72
N GLU A 381 -25.92 18.51 -36.35
CA GLU A 381 -26.26 18.78 -34.95
C GLU A 381 -26.71 17.48 -34.25
N GLY A 382 -25.88 16.96 -33.34
CA GLY A 382 -26.11 15.69 -32.64
C GLY A 382 -25.18 14.55 -33.05
N ASP A 383 -24.42 14.69 -34.14
CA ASP A 383 -23.42 13.71 -34.54
C ASP A 383 -22.09 13.91 -33.80
N THR A 384 -21.31 12.82 -33.70
CA THR A 384 -19.98 12.83 -33.07
C THR A 384 -18.97 12.06 -33.89
N PHE A 385 -17.70 12.26 -33.58
CA PHE A 385 -16.59 11.51 -34.16
C PHE A 385 -16.49 10.10 -33.57
N PHE A 386 -16.03 9.15 -34.37
CA PHE A 386 -15.84 7.77 -33.93
C PHE A 386 -14.42 7.25 -34.17
N PHE A 387 -13.86 6.55 -33.20
CA PHE A 387 -12.55 5.90 -33.27
C PHE A 387 -12.63 4.42 -32.85
N ALA A 388 -11.62 3.63 -33.22
CA ALA A 388 -11.50 2.23 -32.81
C ALA A 388 -10.43 2.11 -31.70
N PRO A 389 -10.75 1.56 -30.52
CA PRO A 389 -9.75 1.33 -29.48
C PRO A 389 -8.73 0.29 -29.95
N ARG A 390 -7.46 0.44 -29.54
CA ARG A 390 -6.38 -0.48 -29.93
C ARG A 390 -5.42 -0.77 -28.76
N PRO A 391 -4.66 -1.88 -28.80
CA PRO A 391 -3.59 -2.11 -27.83
C PRO A 391 -2.52 -1.02 -27.86
N LEU A 392 -1.77 -0.88 -26.76
CA LEU A 392 -0.76 0.16 -26.60
C LEU A 392 0.21 0.21 -27.79
N ARG A 393 0.31 1.38 -28.42
CA ARG A 393 1.29 1.65 -29.49
C ARG A 393 2.21 2.82 -29.17
N ASN A 394 1.67 3.87 -28.56
CA ASN A 394 2.44 5.06 -28.20
C ASN A 394 3.12 4.90 -26.84
N LEU A 395 2.57 4.07 -25.98
CA LEU A 395 3.06 3.77 -24.64
C LEU A 395 3.62 2.34 -24.55
N VAL A 396 4.68 2.18 -23.75
CA VAL A 396 5.22 0.87 -23.34
C VAL A 396 5.14 0.80 -21.83
N LEU A 397 4.56 -0.28 -21.29
CA LEU A 397 4.51 -0.50 -19.84
C LEU A 397 5.92 -0.81 -19.31
N VAL A 398 6.38 -0.04 -18.34
CA VAL A 398 7.73 -0.15 -17.77
C VAL A 398 7.68 -0.66 -16.33
N ASP A 399 6.76 -0.10 -15.54
CA ASP A 399 6.60 -0.48 -14.14
C ASP A 399 5.14 -0.49 -13.71
N GLU A 400 4.85 -1.39 -12.78
CA GLU A 400 3.54 -1.53 -12.14
C GLU A 400 3.73 -1.41 -10.64
N MET A 401 3.12 -0.38 -10.05
CA MET A 401 3.12 -0.16 -8.61
C MET A 401 1.88 -0.80 -8.00
N ASP A 402 2.13 -1.81 -7.19
CA ASP A 402 1.12 -2.56 -6.49
C ASP A 402 0.28 -1.70 -5.53
N SER A 403 -1.04 -1.80 -5.66
CA SER A 403 -2.01 -1.13 -4.78
C SER A 403 -3.16 -2.06 -4.41
N LEU A 404 -3.51 -2.05 -3.12
CA LEU A 404 -4.57 -2.87 -2.52
C LEU A 404 -5.92 -2.16 -2.54
N SER A 405 -5.98 -0.88 -2.92
CA SER A 405 -7.23 -0.14 -2.93
C SER A 405 -8.09 -0.52 -4.15
N PRO A 406 -9.40 -0.79 -3.99
CA PRO A 406 -10.16 -0.84 -2.75
C PRO A 406 -10.15 -2.23 -2.11
N ILE A 407 -9.89 -2.33 -0.80
CA ILE A 407 -10.11 -3.58 -0.05
C ILE A 407 -11.58 -3.69 0.30
N MET A 408 -12.24 -4.75 -0.16
CA MET A 408 -13.67 -5.00 0.10
C MET A 408 -13.87 -5.99 1.25
N ALA A 409 -13.02 -7.02 1.34
CA ALA A 409 -13.05 -8.00 2.42
C ALA A 409 -11.65 -8.56 2.67
N CYS A 410 -11.37 -8.92 3.93
CA CYS A 410 -10.13 -9.58 4.32
C CYS A 410 -10.42 -10.70 5.33
N GLN A 411 -9.64 -11.78 5.25
CA GLN A 411 -9.58 -12.84 6.26
C GLN A 411 -8.13 -13.19 6.55
N VAL A 412 -7.78 -13.23 7.84
CA VAL A 412 -6.50 -13.72 8.35
C VAL A 412 -6.67 -15.20 8.67
N ALA A 413 -5.93 -16.06 7.98
CA ALA A 413 -5.96 -17.51 8.16
C ALA A 413 -4.64 -18.14 7.70
N ASP A 414 -4.28 -19.29 8.26
CA ASP A 414 -3.16 -20.10 7.74
C ASP A 414 -3.72 -21.21 6.83
N LEU A 415 -3.94 -20.88 5.55
CA LEU A 415 -4.44 -21.85 4.57
C LEU A 415 -3.30 -22.56 3.81
N ALA A 416 -2.08 -22.02 3.90
CA ALA A 416 -0.89 -22.57 3.28
C ALA A 416 -0.06 -23.48 4.20
N ASN A 417 -0.42 -23.58 5.49
CA ASN A 417 0.32 -24.30 6.54
C ASN A 417 1.77 -23.79 6.71
N GLU A 418 1.94 -22.46 6.69
CA GLU A 418 3.25 -21.80 6.82
C GLU A 418 3.57 -21.37 8.27
N ASP A 419 2.77 -21.79 9.25
CA ASP A 419 2.74 -21.37 10.67
C ASP A 419 2.37 -19.89 10.88
N THR A 420 2.87 -18.99 10.04
CA THR A 420 2.48 -17.57 10.01
C THR A 420 1.22 -17.40 9.18
N PRO A 421 0.09 -16.93 9.76
CA PRO A 421 -1.14 -16.71 9.01
C PRO A 421 -0.94 -15.71 7.86
N GLN A 422 -1.60 -15.98 6.74
CA GLN A 422 -1.62 -15.09 5.58
C GLN A 422 -2.86 -14.21 5.62
N LEU A 423 -2.81 -13.07 4.92
CA LEU A 423 -3.98 -12.20 4.74
C LEU A 423 -4.55 -12.44 3.34
N TYR A 424 -5.76 -12.99 3.28
CA TYR A 424 -6.52 -13.17 2.05
C TYR A 424 -7.41 -11.95 1.85
N ILE A 425 -7.13 -11.18 0.80
CA ILE A 425 -7.74 -9.87 0.55
C ILE A 425 -8.48 -9.91 -0.77
N ALA A 426 -9.79 -9.65 -0.74
CA ALA A 426 -10.58 -9.43 -1.94
C ALA A 426 -10.62 -7.92 -2.22
N CYS A 427 -10.01 -7.49 -3.32
CA CYS A 427 -9.81 -6.08 -3.65
C CYS A 427 -9.94 -5.79 -5.15
N GLY A 428 -9.97 -4.51 -5.51
CA GLY A 428 -10.06 -4.04 -6.89
C GLY A 428 -11.48 -3.65 -7.33
N ARG A 429 -11.61 -3.24 -8.59
CA ARG A 429 -12.83 -2.64 -9.17
C ARG A 429 -13.14 -3.27 -10.52
N GLY A 430 -14.37 -3.76 -10.67
CA GLY A 430 -14.88 -4.33 -11.93
C GLY A 430 -13.94 -5.42 -12.48
N PRO A 431 -13.54 -5.37 -13.76
CA PRO A 431 -12.70 -6.39 -14.40
C PRO A 431 -11.24 -6.38 -13.94
N ARG A 432 -10.81 -5.37 -13.17
CA ARG A 432 -9.46 -5.29 -12.57
C ARG A 432 -9.47 -5.77 -11.11
N SER A 433 -10.49 -6.52 -10.71
CA SER A 433 -10.58 -7.07 -9.37
C SER A 433 -9.65 -8.26 -9.19
N THR A 434 -9.11 -8.42 -7.99
CA THR A 434 -8.19 -9.51 -7.65
C THR A 434 -8.44 -10.02 -6.24
N LEU A 435 -8.25 -11.32 -6.05
CA LEU A 435 -8.01 -11.90 -4.73
C LEU A 435 -6.50 -11.95 -4.52
N ARG A 436 -6.00 -11.27 -3.49
CA ARG A 436 -4.58 -11.20 -3.16
C ARG A 436 -4.27 -11.94 -1.86
N VAL A 437 -3.17 -12.67 -1.86
CA VAL A 437 -2.62 -13.32 -0.67
C VAL A 437 -1.40 -12.53 -0.23
N LEU A 438 -1.50 -11.86 0.92
CA LEU A 438 -0.35 -11.18 1.51
C LEU A 438 0.38 -12.12 2.46
N ARG A 439 1.67 -12.31 2.18
CA ARG A 439 2.61 -12.95 3.08
C ARG A 439 3.55 -11.91 3.63
N HIS A 440 3.73 -11.90 4.95
CA HIS A 440 4.77 -11.07 5.54
C HIS A 440 6.15 -11.61 5.13
N GLY A 441 6.91 -10.77 4.45
CA GLY A 441 8.28 -11.03 4.04
C GLY A 441 8.66 -10.33 2.75
N LEU A 442 9.97 -10.17 2.56
CA LEU A 442 10.56 -9.61 1.33
C LEU A 442 10.31 -10.53 0.15
N GLU A 443 9.99 -9.92 -0.99
CA GLU A 443 9.90 -10.59 -2.30
C GLU A 443 11.30 -11.12 -2.70
N VAL A 444 11.33 -12.34 -3.22
CA VAL A 444 12.56 -13.00 -3.64
C VAL A 444 12.44 -13.38 -5.12
N SER A 445 13.26 -12.77 -5.97
CA SER A 445 13.36 -13.10 -7.39
C SER A 445 14.34 -14.27 -7.57
N GLU A 446 13.90 -15.38 -8.17
CA GLU A 446 14.77 -16.50 -8.53
C GLU A 446 15.44 -16.24 -9.88
N MET A 447 16.76 -16.05 -9.88
CA MET A 447 17.54 -15.83 -11.11
C MET A 447 17.95 -17.16 -11.76
N ALA A 448 18.32 -18.15 -10.93
CA ALA A 448 18.70 -19.48 -11.40
C ALA A 448 18.52 -20.53 -10.31
N VAL A 449 18.14 -21.75 -10.72
CA VAL A 449 18.05 -22.93 -9.85
C VAL A 449 18.77 -24.09 -10.53
N SER A 450 19.70 -24.72 -9.81
CA SER A 450 20.43 -25.90 -10.26
C SER A 450 20.35 -26.99 -9.22
N GLU A 451 20.04 -28.21 -9.63
CA GLU A 451 20.12 -29.37 -8.74
C GLU A 451 21.59 -29.77 -8.54
N LEU A 452 21.95 -30.16 -7.32
CA LEU A 452 23.30 -30.58 -6.95
C LEU A 452 23.34 -32.08 -6.65
N PRO A 453 24.47 -32.75 -6.93
CA PRO A 453 24.64 -34.17 -6.63
C PRO A 453 24.84 -34.37 -5.12
N GLY A 454 23.76 -34.72 -4.41
CA GLY A 454 23.77 -34.99 -2.98
C GLY A 454 23.43 -33.78 -2.12
N ASN A 455 23.71 -33.87 -0.80
CA ASN A 455 23.34 -32.83 0.16
C ASN A 455 24.53 -31.88 0.43
N PRO A 456 24.55 -30.67 -0.16
CA PRO A 456 25.51 -29.63 0.21
C PRO A 456 25.29 -29.15 1.64
N ASN A 457 26.36 -28.72 2.32
CA ASN A 457 26.31 -28.20 3.68
C ASN A 457 26.69 -26.71 3.79
N ALA A 458 27.43 -26.16 2.82
CA ALA A 458 27.82 -24.76 2.80
C ALA A 458 28.12 -24.26 1.37
N VAL A 459 28.02 -22.95 1.17
CA VAL A 459 28.32 -22.28 -0.09
C VAL A 459 29.01 -20.94 0.15
N TRP A 460 30.04 -20.63 -0.64
CA TRP A 460 30.74 -19.34 -0.62
C TRP A 460 30.94 -18.81 -2.03
N THR A 461 30.97 -17.49 -2.14
CA THR A 461 31.36 -16.76 -3.35
C THR A 461 32.68 -16.06 -3.08
N VAL A 462 33.57 -16.05 -4.07
CA VAL A 462 34.87 -15.39 -3.93
C VAL A 462 35.28 -14.72 -5.23
N LYS A 463 35.74 -13.48 -5.11
CA LYS A 463 36.37 -12.74 -6.20
C LYS A 463 37.78 -13.25 -6.47
N ARG A 464 38.24 -13.18 -7.71
CA ARG A 464 39.64 -13.52 -8.03
C ARG A 464 40.58 -12.42 -7.54
N ARG A 465 40.15 -11.17 -7.63
CA ARG A 465 40.84 -10.02 -7.06
C ARG A 465 39.87 -9.04 -6.39
N VAL A 466 40.37 -8.23 -5.47
CA VAL A 466 39.54 -7.26 -4.74
C VAL A 466 39.04 -6.11 -5.62
N ASP A 467 39.80 -5.76 -6.67
CA ASP A 467 39.50 -4.71 -7.66
C ASP A 467 38.47 -5.13 -8.71
N GLU A 468 38.15 -6.41 -8.84
CA GLU A 468 37.08 -6.88 -9.73
C GLU A 468 35.70 -6.54 -9.15
N GLU A 469 34.78 -6.07 -10.00
CA GLU A 469 33.41 -5.73 -9.58
C GLU A 469 32.61 -6.97 -9.19
N TYR A 470 32.80 -8.08 -9.92
CA TYR A 470 32.02 -9.31 -9.81
C TYR A 470 32.78 -10.46 -9.15
N ASP A 471 32.05 -11.46 -8.67
CA ASP A 471 32.58 -12.70 -8.13
C ASP A 471 33.05 -13.64 -9.25
N ALA A 472 34.10 -14.42 -8.98
CA ALA A 472 34.70 -15.33 -9.97
C ALA A 472 34.35 -16.80 -9.73
N TYR A 473 34.19 -17.22 -8.47
CA TYR A 473 33.92 -18.60 -8.11
C TYR A 473 32.77 -18.76 -7.12
N ILE A 474 31.98 -19.81 -7.30
CA ILE A 474 31.03 -20.35 -6.31
C ILE A 474 31.59 -21.68 -5.81
N ILE A 475 31.85 -21.78 -4.51
CA ILE A 475 32.37 -22.98 -3.86
C ILE A 475 31.25 -23.63 -3.06
N VAL A 476 30.92 -24.88 -3.37
CA VAL A 476 29.90 -25.67 -2.68
C VAL A 476 30.57 -26.81 -1.94
N SER A 477 30.44 -26.84 -0.61
CA SER A 477 30.96 -27.92 0.22
C SER A 477 29.90 -28.99 0.47
N PHE A 478 30.31 -30.24 0.40
CA PHE A 478 29.55 -31.44 0.77
C PHE A 478 30.18 -32.07 2.02
N VAL A 479 29.62 -33.19 2.48
CA VAL A 479 30.14 -33.90 3.66
C VAL A 479 31.57 -34.42 3.43
N ASN A 480 31.88 -34.89 2.20
CA ASN A 480 33.14 -35.56 1.88
C ASN A 480 33.94 -34.89 0.75
N ALA A 481 33.43 -33.85 0.11
CA ALA A 481 34.03 -33.23 -1.06
C ALA A 481 33.66 -31.75 -1.15
N THR A 482 34.36 -31.00 -2.00
CA THR A 482 34.05 -29.61 -2.34
C THR A 482 34.01 -29.46 -3.85
N LEU A 483 32.94 -28.87 -4.36
CA LEU A 483 32.75 -28.53 -5.77
C LEU A 483 33.04 -27.04 -5.98
N VAL A 484 33.74 -26.71 -7.06
CA VAL A 484 34.03 -25.31 -7.42
C VAL A 484 33.46 -25.03 -8.80
N LEU A 485 32.65 -23.98 -8.89
CA LEU A 485 32.03 -23.50 -10.11
C LEU A 485 32.63 -22.14 -10.45
N SER A 486 32.93 -21.87 -11.72
CA SER A 486 33.30 -20.53 -12.18
C SER A 486 32.08 -19.75 -12.66
N ILE A 487 32.09 -18.44 -12.40
CA ILE A 487 31.06 -17.50 -12.85
C ILE A 487 31.57 -16.83 -14.14
N GLY A 488 30.92 -17.15 -15.26
CA GLY A 488 31.12 -16.50 -16.56
C GLY A 488 29.78 -16.16 -17.20
N GLU A 489 29.66 -16.27 -18.53
CA GLU A 489 28.35 -16.23 -19.21
C GLU A 489 27.45 -17.40 -18.78
N THR A 490 28.07 -18.57 -18.56
CA THR A 490 27.46 -19.79 -18.01
C THR A 490 28.20 -20.20 -16.73
N VAL A 491 27.50 -20.89 -15.83
CA VAL A 491 28.09 -21.47 -14.62
C VAL A 491 28.62 -22.86 -14.94
N GLU A 492 29.93 -23.06 -14.84
CA GLU A 492 30.60 -24.32 -15.19
C GLU A 492 31.48 -24.85 -14.05
N GLU A 493 31.63 -26.17 -13.96
CA GLU A 493 32.51 -26.82 -12.99
C GLU A 493 33.99 -26.66 -13.39
N VAL A 494 34.82 -26.23 -12.44
CA VAL A 494 36.25 -25.96 -12.68
C VAL A 494 37.13 -26.71 -11.68
N THR A 495 38.10 -27.45 -12.22
CA THR A 495 39.05 -28.27 -11.44
C THR A 495 40.44 -27.63 -11.29
N ASP A 496 40.81 -26.65 -12.12
CA ASP A 496 42.14 -26.01 -12.13
C ASP A 496 42.22 -24.71 -11.28
N SER A 497 41.22 -24.48 -10.43
CA SER A 497 41.06 -23.32 -9.56
C SER A 497 42.08 -23.24 -8.41
N GLY A 498 42.77 -24.36 -8.10
CA GLY A 498 43.75 -24.46 -7.01
C GLY A 498 43.15 -24.87 -5.66
N PHE A 499 41.83 -24.89 -5.54
CA PHE A 499 41.12 -25.40 -4.36
C PHE A 499 41.25 -26.92 -4.22
N LEU A 500 41.17 -27.42 -2.98
CA LEU A 500 41.12 -28.84 -2.67
C LEU A 500 39.68 -29.34 -2.75
N GLY A 501 39.36 -30.12 -3.78
CA GLY A 501 38.01 -30.69 -3.95
C GLY A 501 37.74 -32.01 -3.21
N THR A 502 38.78 -32.68 -2.70
CA THR A 502 38.67 -34.05 -2.14
C THR A 502 38.24 -34.10 -0.66
N THR A 503 38.16 -32.96 0.01
CA THR A 503 37.79 -32.84 1.43
C THR A 503 36.70 -31.78 1.59
N PRO A 504 35.90 -31.85 2.65
CA PRO A 504 34.96 -30.77 2.97
C PRO A 504 35.71 -29.47 3.28
N THR A 505 35.08 -28.34 2.97
CA THR A 505 35.62 -27.01 3.21
C THR A 505 34.84 -26.34 4.35
N LEU A 506 35.55 -25.67 5.26
CA LEU A 506 34.97 -24.91 6.37
C LEU A 506 34.76 -23.42 6.01
N SER A 507 35.62 -22.86 5.16
CA SER A 507 35.51 -21.49 4.66
C SER A 507 36.37 -21.27 3.43
N CYS A 508 35.87 -20.46 2.49
CA CYS A 508 36.63 -19.86 1.41
C CYS A 508 36.52 -18.34 1.47
N SER A 509 37.63 -17.63 1.28
CA SER A 509 37.66 -16.16 1.26
C SER A 509 38.80 -15.62 0.41
N ALA A 510 38.64 -14.41 -0.10
CA ALA A 510 39.74 -13.64 -0.66
C ALA A 510 40.54 -13.00 0.48
N LEU A 511 41.85 -13.19 0.48
CA LEU A 511 42.79 -12.66 1.45
C LEU A 511 43.82 -11.78 0.72
N GLY A 512 43.95 -10.53 1.14
CA GLY A 512 44.77 -9.56 0.42
C GLY A 512 44.16 -9.17 -0.93
N GLU A 513 44.99 -8.74 -1.88
CA GLU A 513 44.54 -8.21 -3.16
C GLU A 513 44.18 -9.31 -4.16
N ASP A 514 44.98 -10.38 -4.22
CA ASP A 514 44.93 -11.40 -5.27
C ASP A 514 45.15 -12.84 -4.76
N ALA A 515 45.06 -13.07 -3.45
CA ALA A 515 45.19 -14.40 -2.86
C ALA A 515 43.86 -14.93 -2.31
N LEU A 516 43.74 -16.25 -2.33
CA LEU A 516 42.56 -17.00 -1.87
C LEU A 516 42.98 -17.87 -0.70
N VAL A 517 42.10 -18.03 0.28
CA VAL A 517 42.29 -18.95 1.40
C VAL A 517 41.13 -19.91 1.47
N GLN A 518 41.47 -21.20 1.55
CA GLN A 518 40.56 -22.29 1.84
C GLN A 518 40.94 -22.90 3.19
N VAL A 519 39.99 -22.92 4.12
CA VAL A 519 40.13 -23.61 5.41
C VAL A 519 39.38 -24.93 5.34
N TYR A 520 40.02 -26.03 5.73
CA TYR A 520 39.44 -27.38 5.74
C TYR A 520 39.85 -28.09 7.05
N PRO A 521 39.20 -29.20 7.45
CA PRO A 521 39.43 -29.78 8.78
C PRO A 521 40.89 -30.14 9.10
N ASP A 522 41.68 -30.49 8.08
CA ASP A 522 43.07 -30.91 8.24
C ASP A 522 44.09 -29.76 8.12
N GLY A 523 43.66 -28.55 7.73
CA GLY A 523 44.59 -27.45 7.50
C GLY A 523 44.02 -26.17 6.87
N ILE A 524 44.94 -25.27 6.51
CA ILE A 524 44.67 -24.03 5.77
C ILE A 524 45.47 -24.08 4.47
N ARG A 525 44.80 -23.82 3.35
CA ARG A 525 45.41 -23.73 2.03
C ARG A 525 45.34 -22.29 1.55
N HIS A 526 46.50 -21.67 1.37
CA HIS A 526 46.65 -20.31 0.87
C HIS A 526 47.15 -20.35 -0.58
N ILE A 527 46.34 -19.84 -1.49
CA ILE A 527 46.51 -19.92 -2.95
C ILE A 527 46.79 -18.50 -3.46
N ARG A 528 47.98 -18.25 -3.98
CA ARG A 528 48.34 -16.95 -4.57
C ARG A 528 47.94 -16.88 -6.05
N ALA A 529 47.88 -15.67 -6.61
CA ALA A 529 47.56 -15.46 -8.03
C ALA A 529 48.48 -16.20 -9.01
N ASP A 530 49.74 -16.44 -8.63
CA ASP A 530 50.69 -17.23 -9.44
C ASP A 530 50.53 -18.75 -9.29
N LYS A 531 49.38 -19.19 -8.76
CA LYS A 531 49.03 -20.59 -8.47
C LYS A 531 49.96 -21.27 -7.45
N ARG A 532 50.81 -20.52 -6.72
CA ARG A 532 51.55 -21.08 -5.58
C ARG A 532 50.59 -21.38 -4.44
N VAL A 533 50.76 -22.56 -3.86
CA VAL A 533 49.95 -23.05 -2.75
C VAL A 533 50.85 -23.22 -1.54
N ASN A 534 50.53 -22.49 -0.46
CA ASN A 534 51.11 -22.70 0.86
C ASN A 534 50.09 -23.45 1.71
N GLU A 535 50.48 -24.61 2.22
CA GLU A 535 49.63 -25.46 3.04
C GLU A 535 50.11 -25.45 4.49
N TRP A 536 49.23 -25.09 5.42
CA TRP A 536 49.45 -25.22 6.86
C TRP A 536 48.64 -26.41 7.35
N LYS A 537 49.30 -27.37 8.00
CA LYS A 537 48.66 -28.59 8.53
C LYS A 537 48.33 -28.43 10.00
N ALA A 538 47.17 -28.94 10.41
CA ALA A 538 46.75 -28.91 11.80
C ALA A 538 47.77 -29.64 12.72
N PRO A 539 48.12 -29.09 13.90
CA PRO A 539 49.13 -29.67 14.76
C PRO A 539 48.71 -31.01 15.36
N GLY A 540 49.53 -32.05 15.15
CA GLY A 540 49.33 -33.37 15.75
C GLY A 540 48.15 -34.13 15.14
N LYS A 541 47.26 -34.66 15.99
CA LYS A 541 46.01 -35.34 15.59
C LYS A 541 44.77 -34.45 15.74
N LYS A 542 44.97 -33.14 15.90
CA LYS A 542 43.87 -32.18 16.04
C LYS A 542 43.33 -31.82 14.66
N THR A 543 42.04 -31.51 14.60
CA THR A 543 41.38 -30.97 13.42
C THR A 543 40.83 -29.59 13.73
N ILE A 544 40.65 -28.78 12.69
CA ILE A 544 40.00 -27.48 12.78
C ILE A 544 38.48 -27.72 12.88
N VAL A 545 37.86 -27.17 13.92
CA VAL A 545 36.42 -27.30 14.17
C VAL A 545 35.66 -26.07 13.67
N LYS A 546 36.23 -24.88 13.84
CA LYS A 546 35.64 -23.60 13.42
C LYS A 546 36.73 -22.66 12.91
N CYS A 547 36.34 -21.73 12.06
CA CYS A 547 37.20 -20.66 11.56
C CYS A 547 36.43 -19.34 11.44
N ALA A 548 37.15 -18.23 11.51
CA ALA A 548 36.66 -16.91 11.19
C ALA A 548 37.72 -16.20 10.34
N VAL A 549 37.30 -15.71 9.18
CA VAL A 549 38.17 -15.10 8.17
C VAL A 549 37.69 -13.69 7.86
N ASN A 550 38.61 -12.79 7.57
CA ASN A 550 38.33 -11.49 6.96
C ASN A 550 39.39 -11.20 5.87
N GLN A 551 39.47 -9.96 5.39
CA GLN A 551 40.35 -9.57 4.29
C GLN A 551 41.86 -9.78 4.57
N ARG A 552 42.28 -9.76 5.85
CA ARG A 552 43.72 -9.78 6.22
C ARG A 552 44.07 -10.70 7.39
N GLN A 553 43.08 -11.30 8.05
CA GLN A 553 43.21 -12.05 9.28
C GLN A 553 42.45 -13.37 9.16
N VAL A 554 43.05 -14.43 9.70
CA VAL A 554 42.46 -15.76 9.75
C VAL A 554 42.59 -16.29 11.19
N VAL A 555 41.46 -16.59 11.81
CA VAL A 555 41.42 -17.21 13.15
C VAL A 555 40.81 -18.60 13.01
N ILE A 556 41.44 -19.61 13.61
CA ILE A 556 40.93 -20.98 13.64
C ILE A 556 40.84 -21.50 15.07
N ALA A 557 39.89 -22.40 15.30
CA ALA A 557 39.72 -23.12 16.56
C ALA A 557 39.93 -24.61 16.32
N LEU A 558 40.89 -25.19 17.05
CA LEU A 558 41.22 -26.61 17.00
C LEU A 558 40.41 -27.41 18.05
N THR A 559 40.36 -28.73 17.89
CA THR A 559 39.81 -29.63 18.90
C THR A 559 40.48 -29.41 20.28
N GLY A 560 39.64 -29.34 21.32
CA GLY A 560 40.06 -28.97 22.68
C GLY A 560 40.09 -27.47 22.99
N GLY A 561 39.48 -26.65 22.13
CA GLY A 561 39.24 -25.21 22.38
C GLY A 561 40.47 -24.33 22.24
N GLU A 562 41.46 -24.72 21.44
CA GLU A 562 42.70 -23.95 21.23
C GLU A 562 42.56 -23.03 20.01
N LEU A 563 42.72 -21.73 20.21
CA LEU A 563 42.72 -20.72 19.15
C LEU A 563 44.11 -20.51 18.57
N VAL A 564 44.18 -20.45 17.24
CA VAL A 564 45.37 -20.06 16.49
C VAL A 564 45.00 -18.86 15.62
N TYR A 565 45.80 -17.80 15.71
CA TYR A 565 45.60 -16.56 14.97
C TYR A 565 46.68 -16.42 13.89
N PHE A 566 46.25 -16.04 12.70
CA PHE A 566 47.11 -15.75 11.57
C PHE A 566 46.81 -14.35 11.03
N GLU A 567 47.87 -13.66 10.64
CA GLU A 567 47.78 -12.32 10.07
C GLU A 567 48.58 -12.24 8.77
N MET A 568 47.99 -11.57 7.78
CA MET A 568 48.65 -11.32 6.52
C MET A 568 49.53 -10.08 6.60
N ASP A 569 50.83 -10.28 6.37
CA ASP A 569 51.77 -9.18 6.26
C ASP A 569 51.59 -8.38 4.95
N PRO A 570 52.18 -7.18 4.82
CA PRO A 570 52.13 -6.42 3.57
C PRO A 570 52.80 -7.11 2.37
N THR A 571 53.54 -8.20 2.58
CA THR A 571 54.16 -9.02 1.50
C THR A 571 53.24 -10.15 1.02
N GLY A 572 52.02 -10.21 1.57
CA GLY A 572 51.00 -11.20 1.27
C GLY A 572 51.29 -12.58 1.86
N GLN A 573 52.21 -12.71 2.83
CA GLN A 573 52.43 -13.98 3.54
C GLN A 573 51.57 -14.05 4.79
N LEU A 574 51.07 -15.26 5.08
CA LEU A 574 50.24 -15.53 6.24
C LEU A 574 51.13 -15.99 7.40
N ASN A 575 51.25 -15.19 8.45
CA ASN A 575 52.11 -15.46 9.60
C ASN A 575 51.29 -15.93 10.80
N GLU A 576 51.70 -17.02 11.44
CA GLU A 576 51.10 -17.52 12.69
C GLU A 576 51.57 -16.66 13.88
N TYR A 577 50.64 -16.24 14.73
CA TYR A 577 50.97 -15.57 15.98
C TYR A 577 51.62 -16.53 16.97
N THR A 578 52.60 -16.05 17.73
CA THR A 578 53.46 -16.91 18.56
C THR A 578 52.75 -17.59 19.72
N GLU A 579 51.61 -17.05 20.17
CA GLU A 579 50.84 -17.58 21.29
C GLU A 579 49.52 -18.21 20.81
N ARG A 580 49.17 -19.35 21.42
CA ARG A 580 47.89 -20.03 21.21
C ARG A 580 47.09 -19.98 22.49
N LYS A 581 45.84 -19.52 22.40
CA LYS A 581 44.97 -19.35 23.57
C LYS A 581 44.02 -20.52 23.72
N LYS A 582 44.03 -21.16 24.89
CA LYS A 582 43.08 -22.21 25.23
C LYS A 582 41.82 -21.63 25.89
N MET A 583 40.66 -21.99 25.35
CA MET A 583 39.35 -21.64 25.90
C MET A 583 38.93 -22.60 27.02
N PRO A 584 38.08 -22.16 27.95
CA PRO A 584 37.63 -22.99 29.07
C PRO A 584 36.65 -24.08 28.64
N SER A 585 36.01 -23.93 27.48
CA SER A 585 35.10 -24.92 26.90
C SER A 585 35.33 -25.00 25.38
N GLU A 586 34.67 -25.94 24.71
CA GLU A 586 34.75 -26.08 23.26
C GLU A 586 34.15 -24.87 22.54
N VAL A 587 34.77 -24.50 21.41
CA VAL A 587 34.36 -23.37 20.58
C VAL A 587 33.30 -23.84 19.59
N MET A 588 32.09 -23.27 19.70
CA MET A 588 30.94 -23.63 18.87
C MET A 588 30.84 -22.76 17.61
N CYS A 589 31.18 -21.47 17.74
CA CYS A 589 31.13 -20.51 16.65
C CYS A 589 32.10 -19.34 16.87
N MET A 590 32.49 -18.68 15.79
CA MET A 590 33.37 -17.51 15.83
C MET A 590 32.93 -16.48 14.78
N ALA A 591 33.18 -15.20 15.05
CA ALA A 591 33.00 -14.14 14.07
C ALA A 591 34.08 -13.08 14.20
N LEU A 592 34.56 -12.62 13.05
CA LEU A 592 35.59 -11.60 12.93
C LEU A 592 35.08 -10.45 12.06
N GLY A 593 35.13 -9.21 12.54
CA GLY A 593 34.70 -8.04 11.78
C GLY A 593 35.49 -7.86 10.48
N ASN A 594 34.90 -7.16 9.52
CA ASN A 594 35.64 -6.69 8.34
C ASN A 594 36.66 -5.63 8.77
N VAL A 595 37.76 -5.53 8.01
CA VAL A 595 38.75 -4.48 8.24
C VAL A 595 38.17 -3.14 7.75
N ALA A 596 38.20 -2.11 8.59
CA ALA A 596 37.73 -0.78 8.22
C ALA A 596 38.65 -0.14 7.16
N VAL A 597 38.12 0.78 6.36
CA VAL A 597 38.91 1.47 5.34
C VAL A 597 39.98 2.33 6.04
N GLY A 598 41.25 2.14 5.66
CA GLY A 598 42.39 2.81 6.29
C GLY A 598 43.02 2.04 7.46
N GLU A 599 42.31 1.07 8.03
CA GLU A 599 42.84 0.18 9.06
C GLU A 599 43.50 -1.06 8.43
N GLN A 600 44.41 -1.69 9.17
CA GLN A 600 45.08 -2.93 8.71
C GLN A 600 44.41 -4.21 9.24
N ARG A 601 43.63 -4.10 10.30
CA ARG A 601 43.07 -5.23 11.04
C ARG A 601 41.73 -4.85 11.67
N SER A 602 40.91 -5.86 11.95
CA SER A 602 39.80 -5.72 12.89
C SER A 602 40.31 -5.99 14.30
N TRP A 603 39.86 -5.19 15.27
CA TRP A 603 40.34 -5.26 16.66
C TRP A 603 39.66 -6.35 17.48
N PHE A 604 38.45 -6.78 17.10
CA PHE A 604 37.63 -7.65 17.93
C PHE A 604 37.29 -8.97 17.25
N LEU A 605 37.50 -10.06 17.99
CA LEU A 605 37.06 -11.41 17.68
C LEU A 605 35.96 -11.81 18.67
N ALA A 606 34.80 -12.22 18.16
CA ALA A 606 33.74 -12.81 18.97
C ALA A 606 33.83 -14.34 18.94
N VAL A 607 33.82 -14.98 20.11
CA VAL A 607 33.93 -16.43 20.27
C VAL A 607 32.78 -16.96 21.12
N GLY A 608 31.98 -17.86 20.57
CA GLY A 608 30.89 -18.55 21.25
C GLY A 608 31.34 -19.91 21.77
N LEU A 609 31.07 -20.18 23.04
CA LEU A 609 31.51 -21.38 23.73
C LEU A 609 30.31 -22.27 24.11
N GLN A 610 30.57 -23.56 24.34
CA GLN A 610 29.56 -24.53 24.78
C GLN A 610 29.03 -24.26 26.20
N ASP A 611 29.70 -23.40 26.99
CA ASP A 611 29.26 -22.98 28.34
C ASP A 611 28.15 -21.91 28.32
N ASN A 612 27.49 -21.71 27.17
CA ASN A 612 26.49 -20.66 26.93
C ASN A 612 27.03 -19.24 27.15
N THR A 613 28.31 -18.99 26.82
CA THR A 613 28.89 -17.64 26.83
C THR A 613 29.40 -17.21 25.47
N VAL A 614 29.32 -15.91 25.19
CA VAL A 614 30.08 -15.24 24.13
C VAL A 614 31.17 -14.38 24.76
N ARG A 615 32.36 -14.37 24.16
CA ARG A 615 33.51 -13.59 24.62
C ARG A 615 34.05 -12.73 23.50
N ILE A 616 34.34 -11.48 23.81
CA ILE A 616 35.07 -10.57 22.92
C ILE A 616 36.56 -10.63 23.27
N ILE A 617 37.39 -10.80 22.26
CA ILE A 617 38.83 -10.94 22.37
C ILE A 617 39.48 -9.87 21.50
N SER A 618 40.48 -9.17 22.04
CA SER A 618 41.28 -8.21 21.28
C SER A 618 42.26 -8.91 20.35
N LEU A 619 42.42 -8.37 19.14
CA LEU A 619 43.43 -8.75 18.15
C LEU A 619 44.43 -7.62 17.89
N ASP A 620 44.38 -6.55 18.70
CA ASP A 620 45.41 -5.51 18.69
C ASP A 620 46.75 -6.13 19.14
N PRO A 621 47.88 -5.82 18.48
CA PRO A 621 49.20 -6.31 18.88
C PRO A 621 49.57 -6.05 20.35
N SER A 622 49.06 -4.97 20.95
CA SER A 622 49.36 -4.59 22.33
C SER A 622 48.75 -5.54 23.36
N ASP A 623 47.59 -6.12 23.06
CA ASP A 623 46.88 -7.06 23.93
C ASP A 623 46.27 -8.23 23.14
N CYS A 624 47.04 -8.77 22.20
CA CYS A 624 46.57 -9.79 21.27
C CYS A 624 46.10 -11.04 22.04
N LEU A 625 44.93 -11.54 21.68
CA LEU A 625 44.23 -12.65 22.33
C LEU A 625 43.82 -12.37 23.80
N ALA A 626 43.85 -11.13 24.30
CA ALA A 626 43.33 -10.81 25.63
C ALA A 626 41.78 -10.80 25.65
N PRO A 627 41.12 -11.35 26.69
CA PRO A 627 39.67 -11.23 26.83
C PRO A 627 39.29 -9.80 27.23
N ARG A 628 38.29 -9.21 26.55
CA ARG A 628 37.76 -7.87 26.82
C ARG A 628 36.46 -7.92 27.60
N SER A 629 35.43 -8.52 27.01
CA SER A 629 34.10 -8.63 27.62
C SER A 629 33.55 -10.06 27.48
N MET A 630 32.60 -10.39 28.34
CA MET A 630 31.91 -11.69 28.36
C MET A 630 30.41 -11.43 28.59
N GLN A 631 29.58 -12.13 27.84
CA GLN A 631 28.13 -12.11 28.02
C GLN A 631 27.59 -13.54 28.12
N ALA A 632 26.78 -13.79 29.15
CA ALA A 632 26.05 -15.03 29.30
C ALA A 632 24.83 -15.07 28.37
N LEU A 633 24.55 -16.23 27.80
CA LEU A 633 23.49 -16.46 26.83
C LEU A 633 22.44 -17.41 27.41
N PRO A 634 21.16 -17.26 27.02
CA PRO A 634 20.10 -18.19 27.44
C PRO A 634 20.30 -19.63 26.95
N ALA A 635 20.99 -19.81 25.83
CA ALA A 635 21.31 -21.09 25.21
C ALA A 635 22.67 -20.99 24.51
N ALA A 636 23.22 -22.13 24.06
CA ALA A 636 24.48 -22.16 23.34
C ALA A 636 24.37 -21.39 22.01
N ALA A 637 25.42 -20.65 21.66
CA ALA A 637 25.51 -19.92 20.39
C ALA A 637 25.83 -20.88 19.24
N GLU A 638 24.99 -20.87 18.21
CA GLU A 638 25.19 -21.62 16.97
C GLU A 638 26.02 -20.82 15.97
N SER A 639 25.80 -19.51 15.87
CA SER A 639 26.52 -18.63 14.95
C SER A 639 26.68 -17.21 15.50
N LEU A 640 27.67 -16.49 14.98
CA LEU A 640 27.98 -15.12 15.34
C LEU A 640 28.21 -14.31 14.06
N CYS A 641 27.88 -13.02 14.09
CA CYS A 641 28.20 -12.10 12.99
C CYS A 641 28.40 -10.67 13.50
N ILE A 642 29.62 -10.15 13.38
CA ILE A 642 29.92 -8.73 13.60
C ILE A 642 29.62 -7.96 12.32
N VAL A 643 28.86 -6.88 12.36
CA VAL A 643 28.54 -6.07 11.19
C VAL A 643 28.54 -4.59 11.55
N GLU A 644 28.95 -3.76 10.60
CA GLU A 644 28.83 -2.31 10.71
C GLU A 644 27.57 -1.89 9.94
N MET A 645 26.61 -1.29 10.64
CA MET A 645 25.33 -0.83 10.07
C MET A 645 25.08 0.62 10.47
N GLY A 646 24.57 1.43 9.53
CA GLY A 646 24.31 2.86 9.72
C GLY A 646 24.50 3.64 8.42
N VAL A 647 24.24 4.95 8.46
CA VAL A 647 24.48 5.84 7.31
C VAL A 647 25.99 5.99 7.11
N LYS A 648 26.49 5.64 5.93
CA LYS A 648 27.80 6.10 5.45
C LYS A 648 27.51 7.30 4.56
N ASP A 649 28.00 8.48 4.94
CA ASP A 649 27.94 9.65 4.06
C ASP A 649 28.69 9.29 2.77
N ALA A 650 27.97 9.24 1.65
CA ALA A 650 28.53 8.96 0.34
C ALA A 650 29.22 10.19 -0.28
N ASP A 651 29.11 11.37 0.35
CA ASP A 651 29.75 12.61 -0.07
C ASP A 651 30.77 13.07 0.97
N ASN A 652 32.04 13.11 0.57
CA ASN A 652 33.14 13.78 1.28
C ASN A 652 32.96 15.32 1.26
N SER A 653 31.85 15.85 1.74
CA SER A 653 31.71 17.28 2.01
C SER A 653 32.12 17.55 3.46
N GLU A 654 33.19 18.34 3.66
CA GLU A 654 33.84 18.59 4.95
C GLU A 654 32.97 19.30 6.02
N ASP A 655 31.70 19.61 5.74
CA ASP A 655 30.83 20.45 6.58
C ASP A 655 29.64 19.73 7.26
N SER A 656 29.45 18.41 7.10
CA SER A 656 28.44 17.66 7.86
C SER A 656 29.03 16.98 9.10
N ALA A 657 28.39 17.15 10.26
CA ALA A 657 28.76 16.40 11.46
C ALA A 657 28.59 14.89 11.18
N PRO A 658 29.62 14.05 11.42
CA PRO A 658 29.58 12.65 11.04
C PRO A 658 28.49 11.92 11.84
N GLN A 659 27.44 11.45 11.17
CA GLN A 659 26.54 10.47 11.77
C GLN A 659 27.30 9.13 11.82
N GLN A 660 27.68 8.72 13.03
CA GLN A 660 28.55 7.55 13.24
C GLN A 660 27.85 6.23 12.87
N SER A 661 28.47 5.47 11.98
CA SER A 661 28.20 4.05 11.83
C SER A 661 28.46 3.31 13.14
N SER A 662 27.59 2.36 13.49
CA SER A 662 27.70 1.59 14.74
C SER A 662 28.04 0.14 14.45
N LEU A 663 28.88 -0.45 15.31
CA LEU A 663 29.28 -1.84 15.23
C LEU A 663 28.30 -2.70 16.04
N TYR A 664 27.77 -3.75 15.41
CA TYR A 664 26.81 -4.67 16.03
C TYR A 664 27.35 -6.09 16.04
N LEU A 665 27.19 -6.78 17.18
CA LEU A 665 27.34 -8.21 17.30
C LEU A 665 25.97 -8.88 17.22
N ASN A 666 25.77 -9.71 16.20
CA ASN A 666 24.60 -10.57 16.08
C ASN A 666 24.96 -11.98 16.57
N ILE A 667 24.09 -12.55 17.40
CA ILE A 667 24.29 -13.86 18.04
C ILE A 667 23.08 -14.74 17.75
N GLY A 668 23.30 -15.81 16.99
CA GLY A 668 22.29 -16.82 16.71
C GLY A 668 22.40 -17.98 17.70
N LEU A 669 21.31 -18.28 18.41
CA LEU A 669 21.26 -19.35 19.41
C LEU A 669 20.67 -20.65 18.84
N GLN A 670 20.99 -21.78 19.49
CA GLN A 670 20.49 -23.10 19.09
C GLN A 670 18.98 -23.27 19.25
N ASN A 671 18.35 -22.50 20.13
CA ASN A 671 16.91 -22.53 20.37
C ASN A 671 16.12 -21.62 19.41
N GLY A 672 16.76 -21.06 18.38
CA GLY A 672 16.07 -20.24 17.37
C GLY A 672 15.95 -18.75 17.70
N VAL A 673 16.63 -18.29 18.75
CA VAL A 673 16.66 -16.88 19.15
C VAL A 673 17.85 -16.16 18.52
N LEU A 674 17.60 -14.97 17.98
CA LEU A 674 18.60 -14.00 17.56
C LEU A 674 18.74 -12.90 18.61
N LEU A 675 19.98 -12.60 18.98
CA LEU A 675 20.33 -11.42 19.77
C LEU A 675 21.11 -10.43 18.90
N ARG A 676 20.76 -9.15 18.95
CA ARG A 676 21.54 -8.06 18.38
C ARG A 676 22.04 -7.17 19.50
N THR A 677 23.35 -6.98 19.60
CA THR A 677 23.99 -6.25 20.69
C THR A 677 24.93 -5.21 20.10
N VAL A 678 24.91 -3.99 20.63
CA VAL A 678 25.85 -2.93 20.26
C VAL A 678 27.22 -3.30 20.82
N LEU A 679 28.23 -3.30 19.95
CA LEU A 679 29.62 -3.54 20.31
C LEU A 679 30.35 -2.19 20.24
N ASP A 680 30.86 -1.72 21.37
CA ASP A 680 31.64 -0.47 21.39
C ASP A 680 32.96 -0.67 20.60
N PRO A 681 33.23 0.12 19.55
CA PRO A 681 34.46 0.01 18.76
C PRO A 681 35.74 0.31 19.55
N ILE A 682 35.65 0.91 20.75
CA ILE A 682 36.82 1.23 21.57
C ILE A 682 36.98 0.24 22.72
N SER A 683 35.96 0.09 23.58
CA SER A 683 36.08 -0.76 24.79
C SER A 683 35.89 -2.26 24.49
N GLY A 684 35.13 -2.61 23.45
CA GLY A 684 34.65 -3.97 23.22
C GLY A 684 33.52 -4.40 24.16
N ASP A 685 32.91 -3.46 24.90
CA ASP A 685 31.76 -3.73 25.75
C ASP A 685 30.49 -3.95 24.93
N LEU A 686 29.60 -4.77 25.49
CA LEU A 686 28.36 -5.21 24.88
C LEU A 686 27.17 -4.52 25.55
N ALA A 687 26.40 -3.74 24.79
CA ALA A 687 25.27 -2.95 25.29
C ALA A 687 24.03 -3.06 24.38
N ASP A 688 22.87 -2.58 24.85
CA ASP A 688 21.57 -2.59 24.15
C ASP A 688 21.26 -3.92 23.41
N THR A 689 21.22 -5.03 24.16
CA THR A 689 20.85 -6.33 23.58
C THR A 689 19.35 -6.37 23.27
N ARG A 690 19.02 -6.68 22.01
CA ARG A 690 17.66 -6.91 21.52
C ARG A 690 17.49 -8.38 21.16
N THR A 691 16.36 -8.97 21.55
CA THR A 691 16.10 -10.40 21.45
C THR A 691 14.91 -10.65 20.55
N ARG A 692 15.03 -11.58 19.60
CA ARG A 692 13.93 -11.98 18.73
C ARG A 692 13.96 -13.47 18.44
N TYR A 693 12.81 -14.14 18.56
CA TYR A 693 12.66 -15.53 18.15
C TYR A 693 12.38 -15.59 16.64
N LEU A 694 13.18 -16.38 15.90
CA LEU A 694 13.08 -16.48 14.44
C LEU A 694 12.41 -17.77 13.96
N GLY A 695 12.43 -18.83 14.78
CA GLY A 695 11.95 -20.15 14.37
C GLY A 695 12.43 -21.27 15.27
N SER A 696 12.01 -22.50 15.01
CA SER A 696 12.35 -23.69 15.81
C SER A 696 13.75 -24.25 15.53
N ARG A 697 14.39 -23.84 14.43
CA ARG A 697 15.73 -24.32 14.03
C ARG A 697 16.84 -23.43 14.59
N PRO A 698 18.06 -23.95 14.83
CA PRO A 698 19.22 -23.15 15.22
C PRO A 698 19.47 -22.00 14.25
N VAL A 699 19.80 -20.81 14.77
CA VAL A 699 20.00 -19.62 13.94
C VAL A 699 21.41 -19.59 13.34
N LYS A 700 21.52 -19.59 12.02
CA LYS A 700 22.78 -19.34 11.28
C LYS A 700 22.81 -17.89 10.77
N LEU A 701 23.96 -17.23 10.85
CA LEU A 701 24.13 -15.83 10.46
C LEU A 701 25.13 -15.70 9.32
N PHE A 702 24.74 -14.96 8.29
CA PHE A 702 25.56 -14.71 7.10
C PHE A 702 25.62 -13.21 6.82
N ARG A 703 26.78 -12.73 6.38
CA ARG A 703 26.95 -11.36 5.89
C ARG A 703 26.57 -11.31 4.43
N ILE A 704 25.73 -10.35 4.06
CA ILE A 704 25.42 -10.04 2.68
C ILE A 704 25.54 -8.54 2.44
N ARG A 705 25.63 -8.14 1.18
CA ARG A 705 25.55 -6.74 0.77
C ARG A 705 24.14 -6.47 0.24
N MET A 706 23.57 -5.33 0.63
CA MET A 706 22.27 -4.88 0.16
C MET A 706 22.25 -3.36 -0.02
N GLN A 707 21.89 -2.89 -1.22
CA GLN A 707 21.95 -1.48 -1.63
C GLN A 707 23.29 -0.81 -1.27
N GLY A 708 24.39 -1.55 -1.46
CA GLY A 708 25.74 -1.07 -1.13
C GLY A 708 26.10 -1.08 0.36
N ASN A 709 25.15 -1.32 1.26
CA ASN A 709 25.37 -1.42 2.70
C ASN A 709 25.52 -2.89 3.15
N GLN A 710 26.13 -3.11 4.31
CA GLN A 710 26.20 -4.46 4.89
C GLN A 710 24.88 -4.82 5.59
N ALA A 711 24.39 -6.02 5.33
CA ALA A 711 23.22 -6.61 5.96
C ALA A 711 23.53 -8.00 6.52
N VAL A 712 22.68 -8.49 7.42
CA VAL A 712 22.82 -9.81 8.05
C VAL A 712 21.62 -10.68 7.70
N LEU A 713 21.88 -11.80 7.05
CA LEU A 713 20.88 -12.83 6.78
C LEU A 713 20.93 -13.89 7.88
N ALA A 714 19.87 -13.98 8.67
CA ALA A 714 19.67 -14.94 9.73
C ALA A 714 18.74 -16.07 9.26
N MET A 715 19.21 -17.31 9.25
CA MET A 715 18.44 -18.48 8.83
C MET A 715 18.03 -19.33 10.03
N SER A 716 16.75 -19.68 10.10
CA SER A 716 16.16 -20.63 11.07
C SER A 716 15.12 -21.51 10.35
N SER A 717 13.88 -21.59 10.83
CA SER A 717 12.78 -22.21 10.07
C SER A 717 12.42 -21.40 8.83
N ARG A 718 12.55 -20.07 8.92
CA ARG A 718 12.53 -19.13 7.80
C ARG A 718 13.84 -18.35 7.74
N SER A 719 14.14 -17.79 6.58
CA SER A 719 15.25 -16.86 6.38
C SER A 719 14.79 -15.45 6.72
N TRP A 720 15.61 -14.68 7.44
CA TRP A 720 15.34 -13.33 7.90
C TRP A 720 16.47 -12.39 7.51
N LEU A 721 16.16 -11.26 6.91
CA LEU A 721 17.12 -10.24 6.56
C LEU A 721 17.08 -9.09 7.57
N SER A 722 18.20 -8.82 8.23
CA SER A 722 18.43 -7.62 9.03
C SER A 722 19.23 -6.60 8.25
N TYR A 723 18.65 -5.42 8.03
CA TYR A 723 19.24 -4.36 7.24
C TYR A 723 18.85 -2.98 7.79
N TYR A 724 19.61 -1.96 7.40
CA TYR A 724 19.35 -0.57 7.74
C TYR A 724 18.79 0.14 6.52
N TYR A 725 17.58 0.69 6.62
CA TYR A 725 16.87 1.32 5.52
C TYR A 725 16.07 2.52 6.02
N GLN A 726 16.17 3.67 5.33
CA GLN A 726 15.50 4.93 5.70
C GLN A 726 15.68 5.30 7.18
N ASN A 727 16.93 5.26 7.67
CA ASN A 727 17.31 5.54 9.06
C ASN A 727 16.68 4.61 10.11
N ARG A 728 16.17 3.44 9.71
CA ARG A 728 15.53 2.45 10.60
C ARG A 728 16.10 1.05 10.38
N PHE A 729 16.29 0.32 11.47
CA PHE A 729 16.58 -1.10 11.41
C PHE A 729 15.33 -1.89 11.06
N HIS A 730 15.46 -2.75 10.06
CA HIS A 730 14.45 -3.72 9.67
C HIS A 730 14.98 -5.12 9.92
N LEU A 731 14.10 -6.01 10.39
CA LEU A 731 14.34 -7.45 10.43
C LEU A 731 13.10 -8.11 9.84
N THR A 732 13.15 -8.42 8.56
CA THR A 732 12.03 -8.94 7.78
C THR A 732 12.34 -10.36 7.32
N PRO A 733 11.38 -11.29 7.35
CA PRO A 733 11.60 -12.62 6.81
C PRO A 733 11.62 -12.54 5.28
N LEU A 734 12.22 -13.52 4.62
CA LEU A 734 12.06 -13.74 3.19
C LEU A 734 10.76 -14.52 2.97
N SER A 735 10.01 -14.16 1.94
CA SER A 735 8.82 -14.90 1.50
C SER A 735 9.23 -16.12 0.66
N TYR A 736 9.99 -17.02 1.28
CA TYR A 736 10.67 -18.12 0.61
C TYR A 736 10.74 -19.36 1.50
N GLU A 737 11.05 -20.51 0.89
CA GLU A 737 11.30 -21.75 1.63
C GLU A 737 12.54 -21.66 2.53
N SER A 738 12.69 -22.62 3.43
CA SER A 738 13.82 -22.66 4.37
C SER A 738 15.14 -22.89 3.61
N LEU A 739 16.10 -22.00 3.83
CA LEU A 739 17.45 -22.10 3.26
C LEU A 739 18.41 -22.69 4.31
N GLU A 740 19.42 -23.43 3.85
CA GLU A 740 20.40 -24.09 4.72
C GLU A 740 21.68 -23.27 4.94
N PHE A 741 22.11 -22.57 3.90
CA PHE A 741 23.30 -21.71 3.89
C PHE A 741 23.15 -20.66 2.78
N ALA A 742 23.78 -19.49 2.96
CA ALA A 742 23.89 -18.49 1.90
C ALA A 742 25.19 -17.69 1.94
N SER A 743 25.52 -17.08 0.82
CA SER A 743 26.59 -16.11 0.64
C SER A 743 26.11 -14.96 -0.25
N GLY A 744 26.69 -13.77 -0.10
CA GLY A 744 26.44 -12.66 -1.03
C GLY A 744 26.93 -13.02 -2.43
N PHE A 745 26.30 -12.50 -3.47
CA PHE A 745 26.64 -12.82 -4.86
C PHE A 745 26.63 -11.56 -5.71
N SER A 746 27.60 -11.44 -6.59
CA SER A 746 27.66 -10.35 -7.57
C SER A 746 28.14 -10.88 -8.92
N SER A 747 27.34 -10.66 -9.95
CA SER A 747 27.68 -10.96 -11.35
C SER A 747 27.11 -9.89 -12.27
N GLU A 748 27.49 -9.91 -13.55
CA GLU A 748 26.95 -8.99 -14.55
C GLU A 748 25.41 -9.13 -14.69
N GLN A 749 24.89 -10.35 -14.58
CA GLN A 749 23.46 -10.65 -14.65
C GLN A 749 22.70 -10.29 -13.36
N CYS A 750 23.37 -10.36 -12.22
CA CYS A 750 22.79 -10.06 -10.91
C CYS A 750 23.83 -9.25 -10.10
N PRO A 751 23.83 -7.91 -10.23
CA PRO A 751 24.84 -7.06 -9.60
C PRO A 751 24.90 -7.22 -8.08
N GLU A 752 23.74 -7.42 -7.45
CA GLU A 752 23.61 -7.65 -6.01
C GLU A 752 22.57 -8.74 -5.74
N GLY A 753 23.05 -9.92 -5.37
CA GLY A 753 22.23 -11.10 -5.12
C GLY A 753 22.73 -11.94 -3.95
N ILE A 754 22.11 -13.10 -3.79
CA ILE A 754 22.41 -14.08 -2.75
C ILE A 754 22.45 -15.46 -3.43
N VAL A 755 23.56 -16.17 -3.25
CA VAL A 755 23.61 -17.60 -3.57
C VAL A 755 23.23 -18.37 -2.32
N ALA A 756 22.22 -19.22 -2.41
CA ALA A 756 21.73 -20.03 -1.32
C ALA A 756 21.65 -21.50 -1.71
N ILE A 757 21.75 -22.38 -0.73
CA ILE A 757 21.46 -23.80 -0.88
C ILE A 757 20.22 -24.17 -0.07
N SER A 758 19.35 -24.96 -0.68
CA SER A 758 18.15 -25.52 -0.07
C SER A 758 18.12 -27.01 -0.39
N THR A 759 18.21 -27.85 0.65
CA THR A 759 18.26 -29.32 0.51
C THR A 759 19.28 -29.80 -0.53
N ASN A 760 18.85 -30.26 -1.71
CA ASN A 760 19.69 -30.72 -2.84
C ASN A 760 19.81 -29.70 -3.98
N THR A 761 19.40 -28.44 -3.77
CA THR A 761 19.39 -27.40 -4.82
C THR A 761 20.32 -26.23 -4.47
N LEU A 762 20.98 -25.69 -5.49
CA LEU A 762 21.67 -24.41 -5.51
C LEU A 762 20.75 -23.38 -6.15
N ARG A 763 20.60 -22.22 -5.51
CA ARG A 763 19.69 -21.16 -5.95
C ARG A 763 20.41 -19.82 -5.97
N ILE A 764 20.23 -19.05 -7.03
CA ILE A 764 20.68 -17.66 -7.15
C ILE A 764 19.43 -16.78 -7.00
N LEU A 765 19.42 -15.97 -5.95
CA LEU A 765 18.28 -15.17 -5.53
C LEU A 765 18.65 -13.69 -5.60
N ALA A 766 17.70 -12.83 -5.96
CA ALA A 766 17.82 -11.38 -5.90
C ALA A 766 16.70 -10.79 -5.02
N LEU A 767 17.01 -9.72 -4.29
CA LEU A 767 16.07 -9.01 -3.42
C LEU A 767 15.92 -7.58 -3.92
N GLU A 768 14.97 -7.34 -4.82
CA GLU A 768 14.82 -6.06 -5.51
C GLU A 768 14.10 -5.00 -4.66
N LYS A 769 13.03 -5.40 -3.95
CA LYS A 769 12.15 -4.49 -3.21
C LYS A 769 12.35 -4.59 -1.70
N LEU A 770 13.16 -3.69 -1.14
CA LEU A 770 13.41 -3.62 0.32
C LEU A 770 12.38 -2.80 1.12
N GLY A 771 11.59 -1.97 0.44
CA GLY A 771 10.60 -1.09 1.07
C GLY A 771 9.23 -1.74 1.32
N ALA A 772 8.93 -2.85 0.64
CA ALA A 772 7.66 -3.55 0.78
C ALA A 772 7.76 -4.68 1.80
N VAL A 773 6.95 -4.63 2.85
CA VAL A 773 6.98 -5.60 3.97
C VAL A 773 6.11 -6.83 3.70
N PHE A 774 5.11 -6.68 2.83
CA PHE A 774 4.25 -7.78 2.38
C PHE A 774 4.57 -8.14 0.93
N ASN A 775 4.89 -9.41 0.69
CA ASN A 775 4.80 -10.00 -0.63
C ASN A 775 3.32 -10.31 -0.92
N GLN A 776 2.87 -10.03 -2.14
CA GLN A 776 1.53 -10.31 -2.60
C GLN A 776 1.51 -11.23 -3.81
N VAL A 777 0.59 -12.17 -3.81
CA VAL A 777 0.24 -12.97 -5.01
C VAL A 777 -1.20 -12.64 -5.37
N SER A 778 -1.45 -12.23 -6.61
CA SER A 778 -2.77 -11.80 -7.08
C SER A 778 -3.41 -12.80 -8.03
N PHE A 779 -4.68 -13.09 -7.81
CA PHE A 779 -5.53 -13.90 -8.69
C PHE A 779 -6.65 -13.03 -9.29
N PRO A 780 -6.72 -12.85 -10.62
CA PRO A 780 -7.75 -12.06 -11.27
C PRO A 780 -9.18 -12.55 -11.04
N LEU A 781 -10.12 -11.62 -10.96
CA LEU A 781 -11.57 -11.82 -10.84
C LEU A 781 -12.30 -11.08 -11.97
N GLU A 782 -13.59 -11.39 -12.18
CA GLU A 782 -14.39 -10.82 -13.28
C GLU A 782 -15.14 -9.54 -12.86
N TYR A 783 -15.71 -9.54 -11.65
CA TYR A 783 -16.44 -8.39 -11.10
C TYR A 783 -15.90 -7.97 -9.73
N THR A 784 -16.38 -6.83 -9.20
CA THR A 784 -15.98 -6.37 -7.86
C THR A 784 -16.39 -7.40 -6.79
N PRO A 785 -15.46 -7.98 -6.02
CA PRO A 785 -15.79 -8.92 -4.96
C PRO A 785 -16.50 -8.21 -3.81
N ARG A 786 -17.52 -8.84 -3.23
CA ARG A 786 -18.25 -8.31 -2.06
C ARG A 786 -17.86 -8.99 -0.76
N LYS A 787 -17.78 -10.32 -0.77
CA LYS A 787 -17.42 -11.14 0.39
C LYS A 787 -16.93 -12.50 -0.08
N PHE A 788 -16.20 -13.21 0.78
CA PHE A 788 -15.88 -14.62 0.57
C PHE A 788 -15.99 -15.40 1.88
N ALA A 789 -16.12 -16.72 1.78
CA ALA A 789 -16.07 -17.64 2.92
C ALA A 789 -15.02 -18.72 2.69
N ILE A 790 -14.44 -19.18 3.80
CA ILE A 790 -13.43 -20.24 3.83
C ILE A 790 -14.14 -21.56 4.13
N HIS A 791 -13.93 -22.56 3.27
CA HIS A 791 -14.29 -23.94 3.57
C HIS A 791 -13.25 -24.56 4.50
N ALA A 792 -13.65 -24.93 5.71
CA ALA A 792 -12.70 -25.37 6.74
C ALA A 792 -11.90 -26.64 6.38
N ASP A 793 -12.52 -27.59 5.68
CA ASP A 793 -11.89 -28.90 5.44
C ASP A 793 -10.93 -28.91 4.24
N SER A 794 -11.27 -28.19 3.15
CA SER A 794 -10.43 -28.12 1.93
C SER A 794 -9.64 -26.82 1.78
N ALA A 795 -9.84 -25.86 2.69
CA ALA A 795 -9.28 -24.52 2.63
C ALA A 795 -9.65 -23.73 1.36
N HIS A 796 -10.61 -24.18 0.55
CA HIS A 796 -11.06 -23.46 -0.64
C HIS A 796 -11.89 -22.22 -0.28
N LEU A 797 -11.87 -21.24 -1.19
CA LEU A 797 -12.59 -19.99 -1.04
C LEU A 797 -13.81 -19.96 -1.95
N VAL A 798 -14.93 -19.52 -1.38
CA VAL A 798 -16.17 -19.24 -2.12
C VAL A 798 -16.37 -17.73 -2.15
N VAL A 799 -16.24 -17.12 -3.33
CA VAL A 799 -16.24 -15.66 -3.54
C VAL A 799 -17.51 -15.25 -4.29
N ILE A 800 -18.17 -14.17 -3.84
CA ILE A 800 -19.22 -13.50 -4.63
C ILE A 800 -18.68 -12.22 -5.24
N GLU A 801 -18.98 -12.05 -6.52
CA GLU A 801 -18.58 -10.91 -7.33
C GLU A 801 -19.84 -10.24 -7.87
N THR A 802 -19.97 -8.91 -7.74
CA THR A 802 -21.20 -8.19 -8.08
C THR A 802 -20.89 -6.76 -8.51
N GLU A 803 -21.33 -6.38 -9.70
CA GLU A 803 -21.09 -5.06 -10.29
C GLU A 803 -22.40 -4.35 -10.67
N HIS A 804 -22.45 -3.04 -10.43
CA HIS A 804 -23.56 -2.16 -10.79
C HIS A 804 -23.30 -1.51 -12.16
N ASN A 805 -24.37 -1.23 -12.91
CA ASN A 805 -24.30 -0.76 -14.30
C ASN A 805 -23.50 -1.73 -15.18
N ALA A 806 -23.67 -3.04 -15.01
CA ALA A 806 -22.94 -4.05 -15.75
C ALA A 806 -23.89 -5.07 -16.41
N TYR A 807 -23.46 -5.58 -17.56
CA TYR A 807 -24.10 -6.71 -18.23
C TYR A 807 -23.48 -8.03 -17.81
N THR A 808 -24.30 -9.09 -17.77
CA THR A 808 -23.79 -10.46 -17.75
C THR A 808 -23.22 -10.83 -19.13
N ASP A 809 -22.35 -11.84 -19.18
CA ASP A 809 -21.73 -12.30 -20.42
C ASP A 809 -22.77 -12.72 -21.47
N GLU A 810 -23.86 -13.35 -21.04
CA GLU A 810 -24.97 -13.75 -21.91
C GLU A 810 -25.67 -12.52 -22.52
N THR A 811 -25.95 -11.50 -21.71
CA THR A 811 -26.57 -10.26 -22.20
C THR A 811 -25.63 -9.47 -23.10
N LYS A 812 -24.31 -9.47 -22.82
CA LYS A 812 -23.31 -8.88 -23.72
C LYS A 812 -23.35 -9.54 -25.09
N GLN A 813 -23.31 -10.87 -25.15
CA GLN A 813 -23.36 -11.62 -26.41
C GLN A 813 -24.65 -11.33 -27.20
N GLN A 814 -25.80 -11.33 -26.53
CA GLN A 814 -27.08 -10.99 -27.17
C GLN A 814 -27.07 -9.57 -27.74
N ARG A 815 -26.55 -8.59 -26.99
CA ARG A 815 -26.49 -7.20 -27.45
C ARG A 815 -25.52 -7.02 -28.62
N ARG A 816 -24.39 -7.74 -28.62
CA ARG A 816 -23.45 -7.73 -29.75
C ARG A 816 -24.07 -8.28 -31.02
N LEU A 817 -24.84 -9.37 -30.91
CA LEU A 817 -25.59 -9.93 -32.04
C LEU A 817 -26.63 -8.93 -32.56
N GLN A 818 -27.38 -8.29 -31.68
CA GLN A 818 -28.35 -7.26 -32.05
C GLN A 818 -27.69 -6.08 -32.78
N MET A 819 -26.56 -5.57 -32.28
CA MET A 819 -25.82 -4.49 -32.94
C MET A 819 -25.27 -4.92 -34.31
N ALA A 820 -24.81 -6.16 -34.44
CA ALA A 820 -24.36 -6.72 -35.71
C ALA A 820 -25.51 -6.82 -36.74
N GLU A 821 -26.73 -7.16 -36.30
CA GLU A 821 -27.93 -7.14 -37.14
C GLU A 821 -28.29 -5.71 -37.56
N GLU A 822 -28.33 -4.77 -36.62
CA GLU A 822 -28.62 -3.34 -36.89
C GLU A 822 -27.61 -2.71 -37.87
N MET A 823 -26.32 -3.06 -37.76
CA MET A 823 -25.29 -2.63 -38.72
C MET A 823 -25.55 -3.15 -40.14
N GLN A 824 -26.05 -4.39 -40.27
CA GLN A 824 -26.38 -4.97 -41.56
C GLN A 824 -27.66 -4.37 -42.16
N GLU A 825 -28.64 -4.05 -41.32
CA GLU A 825 -29.91 -3.43 -41.74
C GLU A 825 -29.74 -1.96 -42.15
N ALA A 826 -28.82 -1.23 -41.50
CA ALA A 826 -28.53 0.17 -41.82
C ALA A 826 -27.77 0.35 -43.15
N ALA A 827 -27.13 -0.70 -43.68
CA ALA A 827 -26.31 -0.63 -44.89
C ALA A 827 -27.15 -0.64 -46.18
N GLY A 828 -26.83 0.25 -47.12
CA GLY A 828 -27.42 0.25 -48.45
C GLY A 828 -27.04 -0.99 -49.28
N ALA A 829 -27.78 -1.26 -50.36
CA ALA A 829 -27.58 -2.46 -51.21
C ALA A 829 -26.14 -2.60 -51.77
N ASP A 830 -25.44 -1.48 -51.95
CA ASP A 830 -24.07 -1.43 -52.47
C ASP A 830 -22.99 -1.63 -51.39
N GLU A 831 -23.32 -1.45 -50.10
CA GLU A 831 -22.40 -1.55 -48.94
C GLU A 831 -22.64 -2.80 -48.07
N ALA A 832 -23.67 -3.59 -48.38
CA ALA A 832 -24.08 -4.75 -47.61
C ALA A 832 -22.98 -5.82 -47.41
N ALA A 833 -22.06 -5.95 -48.38
CA ALA A 833 -20.92 -6.86 -48.27
C ALA A 833 -19.89 -6.40 -47.22
N VAL A 834 -19.60 -5.09 -47.18
CA VAL A 834 -18.66 -4.48 -46.23
C VAL A 834 -19.26 -4.46 -44.83
N ALA A 835 -20.55 -4.14 -44.70
CA ALA A 835 -21.24 -4.17 -43.43
C ALA A 835 -21.27 -5.58 -42.81
N ARG A 836 -21.40 -6.63 -43.62
CA ARG A 836 -21.32 -8.02 -43.15
C ARG A 836 -19.93 -8.36 -42.64
N GLU A 837 -18.88 -7.97 -43.36
CA GLU A 837 -17.49 -8.19 -42.94
C GLU A 837 -17.16 -7.44 -41.63
N LEU A 838 -17.62 -6.20 -41.48
CA LEU A 838 -17.49 -5.43 -40.25
C LEU A 838 -18.24 -6.04 -39.07
N ALA A 839 -19.46 -6.54 -39.30
CA ALA A 839 -20.25 -7.24 -38.29
C ALA A 839 -19.58 -8.55 -37.85
N GLU A 840 -19.02 -9.33 -38.79
CA GLU A 840 -18.25 -10.54 -38.47
C GLU A 840 -16.98 -10.21 -37.67
N ALA A 841 -16.25 -9.16 -38.06
CA ALA A 841 -15.08 -8.68 -37.31
C ALA A 841 -15.45 -8.28 -35.87
N PHE A 842 -16.51 -7.48 -35.70
CA PHE A 842 -17.01 -7.05 -34.39
C PHE A 842 -17.46 -8.20 -33.49
N LEU A 843 -18.03 -9.26 -34.04
CA LEU A 843 -18.41 -10.47 -33.29
C LEU A 843 -17.19 -11.33 -32.93
N SER A 844 -16.13 -11.29 -33.74
CA SER A 844 -14.92 -12.10 -33.52
C SER A 844 -13.94 -11.49 -32.51
N GLU A 845 -13.84 -10.17 -32.45
CA GLU A 845 -12.89 -9.47 -31.57
C GLU A 845 -13.54 -9.12 -30.24
N GLU A 846 -13.31 -9.90 -29.17
CA GLU A 846 -13.69 -9.49 -27.82
C GLU A 846 -12.58 -8.64 -27.18
N PRO A 847 -12.82 -7.33 -26.92
CA PRO A 847 -11.81 -6.50 -26.28
C PRO A 847 -11.58 -6.97 -24.85
N ASN A 848 -10.32 -6.96 -24.42
CA ASN A 848 -9.98 -7.29 -23.04
C ASN A 848 -10.50 -6.20 -22.08
N GLU A 849 -11.58 -6.51 -21.36
CA GLU A 849 -12.25 -5.57 -20.44
C GLU A 849 -11.34 -5.06 -19.31
N ALA A 850 -10.32 -5.83 -18.91
CA ALA A 850 -9.38 -5.39 -17.88
C ALA A 850 -8.50 -4.22 -18.35
N VAL A 851 -8.28 -4.09 -19.66
CA VAL A 851 -7.46 -3.04 -20.28
C VAL A 851 -8.34 -1.91 -20.80
N PHE A 852 -9.39 -2.25 -21.57
CA PHE A 852 -10.23 -1.26 -22.25
C PHE A 852 -11.43 -0.79 -21.42
N GLY A 853 -11.61 -1.31 -20.20
CA GLY A 853 -12.79 -1.07 -19.38
C GLY A 853 -13.96 -1.96 -19.75
N ALA A 854 -14.82 -2.25 -18.77
CA ALA A 854 -16.05 -3.01 -18.98
C ALA A 854 -17.18 -2.10 -19.49
N PRO A 855 -18.00 -2.56 -20.46
CA PRO A 855 -19.17 -1.81 -20.93
C PRO A 855 -20.17 -1.55 -19.81
N ARG A 856 -20.70 -0.34 -19.73
CA ARG A 856 -21.67 0.10 -18.72
C ARG A 856 -23.09 0.06 -19.25
N ALA A 857 -23.90 -0.70 -18.55
CA ALA A 857 -25.23 -1.12 -18.98
C ALA A 857 -26.36 -0.09 -18.76
N GLY A 858 -26.10 0.97 -17.99
CA GLY A 858 -27.12 1.93 -17.56
C GLY A 858 -27.64 1.67 -16.14
N PRO A 859 -28.39 2.64 -15.57
CA PRO A 859 -28.79 2.63 -14.16
C PRO A 859 -29.72 1.46 -13.83
N GLY A 860 -29.44 0.76 -12.73
CA GLY A 860 -30.31 -0.31 -12.21
C GLY A 860 -30.03 -1.70 -12.77
N LEU A 861 -29.12 -1.84 -13.74
CA LEU A 861 -28.66 -3.13 -14.23
C LEU A 861 -27.50 -3.68 -13.38
N TRP A 862 -27.51 -4.99 -13.16
CA TRP A 862 -26.50 -5.70 -12.34
C TRP A 862 -26.01 -6.98 -12.99
N ALA A 863 -24.71 -7.24 -12.81
CA ALA A 863 -24.09 -8.53 -13.11
C ALA A 863 -23.48 -9.12 -11.84
N SER A 864 -23.62 -10.43 -11.66
CA SER A 864 -23.09 -11.12 -10.48
C SER A 864 -22.67 -12.55 -10.81
N SER A 865 -21.64 -13.04 -10.11
CA SER A 865 -21.14 -14.41 -10.19
C SER A 865 -20.73 -14.95 -8.82
N LEU A 866 -20.69 -16.27 -8.71
CA LEU A 866 -20.22 -17.03 -7.56
C LEU A 866 -19.07 -17.93 -8.02
N ARG A 867 -17.90 -17.78 -7.41
CA ARG A 867 -16.67 -18.48 -7.79
C ARG A 867 -16.15 -19.34 -6.65
N ILE A 868 -15.71 -20.56 -6.97
CA ILE A 868 -14.93 -21.42 -6.09
C ILE A 868 -13.48 -21.44 -6.57
N MET A 869 -12.53 -21.17 -5.68
CA MET A 869 -11.11 -21.19 -6.02
C MET A 869 -10.20 -21.70 -4.89
N ALA A 870 -9.07 -22.29 -5.28
CA ALA A 870 -8.00 -22.62 -4.37
C ALA A 870 -7.15 -21.37 -4.05
N PRO A 871 -6.94 -21.01 -2.78
CA PRO A 871 -6.19 -19.82 -2.40
C PRO A 871 -4.67 -19.91 -2.63
N THR A 872 -4.11 -21.12 -2.71
CA THR A 872 -2.67 -21.33 -2.86
C THR A 872 -2.22 -21.30 -4.32
N THR A 873 -3.00 -21.89 -5.22
CA THR A 873 -2.69 -22.00 -6.65
C THR A 873 -3.44 -21.01 -7.53
N GLY A 874 -4.54 -20.42 -7.04
CA GLY A 874 -5.42 -19.57 -7.83
C GLY A 874 -6.34 -20.34 -8.79
N GLN A 875 -6.31 -21.68 -8.77
CA GLN A 875 -7.15 -22.49 -9.64
C GLN A 875 -8.63 -22.26 -9.32
N THR A 876 -9.40 -21.86 -10.33
CA THR A 876 -10.87 -21.80 -10.24
C THR A 876 -11.45 -23.18 -10.53
N PHE A 877 -12.34 -23.67 -9.67
CA PHE A 877 -13.02 -24.96 -9.84
C PHE A 877 -14.38 -24.82 -10.52
N GLU A 878 -15.19 -23.86 -10.08
CA GLU A 878 -16.53 -23.63 -10.63
C GLU A 878 -16.87 -22.13 -10.58
N VAL A 879 -17.59 -21.67 -11.61
CA VAL A 879 -18.16 -20.33 -11.68
C VAL A 879 -19.65 -20.45 -12.02
N HIS A 880 -20.50 -20.06 -11.08
CA HIS A 880 -21.93 -19.96 -11.29
C HIS A 880 -22.32 -18.51 -11.60
N ARG A 881 -22.77 -18.25 -12.82
CA ARG A 881 -23.21 -16.93 -13.28
C ARG A 881 -24.70 -16.73 -12.97
N PHE A 882 -25.04 -15.59 -12.37
CA PHE A 882 -26.44 -15.24 -12.12
C PHE A 882 -27.07 -14.57 -13.36
N GLU A 883 -28.40 -14.63 -13.45
CA GLU A 883 -29.17 -13.90 -14.47
C GLU A 883 -28.99 -12.38 -14.33
N GLN A 884 -29.25 -11.64 -15.40
CA GLN A 884 -29.23 -10.17 -15.39
C GLN A 884 -30.14 -9.61 -14.29
N ASN A 885 -29.69 -8.56 -13.61
CA ASN A 885 -30.38 -7.86 -12.49
C ASN A 885 -30.52 -8.68 -11.21
N LEU A 886 -29.77 -9.76 -11.07
CA LEU A 886 -29.57 -10.45 -9.81
C LEU A 886 -28.20 -10.09 -9.22
N ALA A 887 -28.19 -9.53 -8.02
CA ALA A 887 -26.98 -9.05 -7.36
C ALA A 887 -26.72 -9.84 -6.06
N ALA A 888 -25.67 -10.67 -6.01
CA ALA A 888 -25.29 -11.37 -4.78
C ALA A 888 -24.58 -10.39 -3.80
N LEU A 889 -25.07 -10.29 -2.56
CA LEU A 889 -24.57 -9.30 -1.59
C LEU A 889 -23.98 -9.93 -0.33
N CYS A 890 -24.43 -11.12 0.04
CA CYS A 890 -23.94 -11.82 1.22
C CYS A 890 -23.93 -13.34 1.01
N LEU A 891 -23.05 -14.04 1.72
CA LEU A 891 -22.96 -15.49 1.69
C LEU A 891 -22.54 -16.06 3.04
N CYS A 892 -22.85 -17.34 3.28
CA CYS A 892 -22.41 -18.08 4.46
C CYS A 892 -22.44 -19.60 4.22
N LEU A 893 -21.49 -20.32 4.82
CA LEU A 893 -21.49 -21.78 4.91
C LEU A 893 -22.16 -22.22 6.23
N VAL A 894 -23.15 -23.11 6.14
CA VAL A 894 -23.98 -23.52 7.28
C VAL A 894 -24.20 -25.04 7.29
N LYS A 895 -24.04 -25.66 8.46
CA LYS A 895 -24.52 -27.03 8.74
C LYS A 895 -25.87 -26.95 9.45
N PHE A 896 -26.90 -27.56 8.87
CA PHE A 896 -28.25 -27.56 9.45
C PHE A 896 -28.46 -28.77 10.36
N ALA A 897 -28.98 -28.55 11.58
CA ALA A 897 -29.20 -29.62 12.55
C ALA A 897 -30.14 -30.73 12.04
N ASN A 898 -31.02 -30.43 11.09
CA ASN A 898 -31.99 -31.37 10.53
C ASN A 898 -31.49 -32.13 9.28
N GLN A 899 -30.27 -31.86 8.79
CA GLN A 899 -29.66 -32.50 7.61
C GLN A 899 -28.37 -33.29 7.94
N GLY A 900 -28.06 -33.50 9.22
CA GLY A 900 -26.82 -34.16 9.63
C GLY A 900 -25.60 -33.26 9.45
N ASP A 901 -24.46 -33.84 9.07
CA ASP A 901 -23.17 -33.12 8.95
C ASP A 901 -22.92 -32.51 7.56
N GLN A 902 -23.92 -32.55 6.69
CA GLN A 902 -23.84 -31.98 5.34
C GLN A 902 -23.73 -30.45 5.41
N LEU A 903 -22.76 -29.90 4.65
CA LEU A 903 -22.55 -28.47 4.52
C LEU A 903 -23.39 -27.89 3.37
N PHE A 904 -23.97 -26.72 3.61
CA PHE A 904 -24.74 -25.96 2.63
C PHE A 904 -24.19 -24.54 2.52
N LEU A 905 -24.20 -24.00 1.31
CA LEU A 905 -23.87 -22.60 1.04
C LEU A 905 -25.18 -21.83 0.82
N ILE A 906 -25.37 -20.77 1.60
CA ILE A 906 -26.49 -19.86 1.45
C ILE A 906 -25.98 -18.54 0.86
N VAL A 907 -26.58 -18.10 -0.25
CA VAL A 907 -26.24 -16.83 -0.92
C VAL A 907 -27.47 -15.93 -0.95
N GLY A 908 -27.33 -14.71 -0.43
CA GLY A 908 -28.36 -13.68 -0.46
C GLY A 908 -28.22 -12.80 -1.71
N VAL A 909 -29.29 -12.74 -2.50
CA VAL A 909 -29.34 -12.09 -3.81
C VAL A 909 -30.45 -11.04 -3.84
N ALA A 910 -30.17 -9.85 -4.32
CA ALA A 910 -31.15 -8.80 -4.59
C ALA A 910 -31.68 -8.89 -6.04
N LYS A 911 -32.92 -8.45 -6.27
CA LYS A 911 -33.52 -8.37 -7.62
C LYS A 911 -33.90 -6.94 -7.97
N ASP A 912 -33.55 -6.49 -9.17
CA ASP A 912 -33.88 -5.16 -9.72
C ASP A 912 -33.61 -4.03 -8.71
N PHE A 913 -32.39 -4.05 -8.15
CA PHE A 913 -32.05 -3.19 -7.03
C PHE A 913 -31.56 -1.82 -7.50
N GLN A 914 -32.35 -0.77 -7.28
CA GLN A 914 -31.96 0.60 -7.57
C GLN A 914 -31.37 1.26 -6.33
N LEU A 915 -30.21 1.89 -6.48
CA LEU A 915 -29.49 2.52 -5.35
C LEU A 915 -30.01 3.93 -5.03
N ASN A 916 -30.29 4.75 -6.04
CA ASN A 916 -30.72 6.14 -5.86
C ASN A 916 -31.87 6.53 -6.82
N PRO A 917 -33.06 6.93 -6.32
CA PRO A 917 -33.52 6.66 -4.96
C PRO A 917 -33.53 5.14 -4.67
N ARG A 918 -33.37 4.74 -3.40
CA ARG A 918 -33.34 3.31 -3.03
C ARG A 918 -34.70 2.66 -3.30
N VAL A 919 -34.76 1.78 -4.30
CA VAL A 919 -35.95 0.96 -4.62
C VAL A 919 -35.53 -0.51 -4.67
N SER A 920 -36.30 -1.38 -4.02
CA SER A 920 -36.03 -2.82 -3.98
C SER A 920 -37.27 -3.63 -4.36
N ASN A 921 -37.13 -4.52 -5.35
CA ASN A 921 -38.20 -5.43 -5.77
C ASN A 921 -38.09 -6.82 -5.10
N GLY A 922 -37.56 -6.85 -3.86
CA GLY A 922 -37.32 -8.07 -3.09
C GLY A 922 -35.96 -8.73 -3.35
N GLY A 923 -35.86 -10.01 -3.02
CA GLY A 923 -34.62 -10.76 -3.15
C GLY A 923 -34.83 -12.27 -3.03
N PHE A 924 -33.73 -13.02 -3.01
CA PHE A 924 -33.72 -14.47 -2.93
C PHE A 924 -32.63 -14.98 -1.99
N LEU A 925 -32.90 -16.13 -1.38
CA LEU A 925 -31.88 -16.98 -0.77
C LEU A 925 -31.67 -18.20 -1.65
N TYR A 926 -30.50 -18.28 -2.26
CA TYR A 926 -30.04 -19.46 -2.98
C TYR A 926 -29.40 -20.43 -1.98
N THR A 927 -29.86 -21.68 -2.00
CA THR A 927 -29.32 -22.76 -1.16
C THR A 927 -28.61 -23.76 -2.06
N TYR A 928 -27.31 -23.88 -1.91
CA TYR A 928 -26.50 -24.88 -2.59
C TYR A 928 -26.07 -25.97 -1.61
N LYS A 929 -26.01 -27.20 -2.09
CA LYS A 929 -25.34 -28.30 -1.43
C LYS A 929 -23.88 -28.29 -1.86
N VAL A 930 -22.97 -28.28 -0.89
CA VAL A 930 -21.52 -28.27 -1.15
C VAL A 930 -21.02 -29.71 -1.10
N ASN A 931 -20.21 -30.12 -2.07
CA ASN A 931 -19.53 -31.41 -2.00
C ASN A 931 -18.45 -31.41 -0.90
N SER A 932 -17.94 -32.58 -0.52
CA SER A 932 -16.97 -32.71 0.60
C SER A 932 -15.66 -31.96 0.36
N GLU A 933 -15.25 -31.81 -0.89
CA GLU A 933 -13.99 -31.13 -1.28
C GLU A 933 -14.20 -29.64 -1.58
N CYS A 934 -15.45 -29.16 -1.58
CA CYS A 934 -15.82 -27.80 -1.99
C CYS A 934 -15.29 -27.42 -3.38
N THR A 935 -15.46 -28.29 -4.36
CA THR A 935 -15.10 -28.08 -5.79
C THR A 935 -16.32 -27.92 -6.69
N ASN A 936 -17.50 -28.34 -6.23
CA ASN A 936 -18.75 -28.22 -6.98
C ASN A 936 -19.95 -27.84 -6.08
N LEU A 937 -20.91 -27.09 -6.63
CA LEU A 937 -22.15 -26.65 -6.01
C LEU A 937 -23.38 -27.20 -6.73
N GLU A 938 -24.22 -27.94 -5.99
CA GLU A 938 -25.52 -28.39 -6.48
C GLU A 938 -26.63 -27.45 -5.97
N LEU A 939 -27.31 -26.74 -6.86
CA LEU A 939 -28.44 -25.86 -6.50
C LEU A 939 -29.63 -26.70 -6.01
N LEU A 940 -30.08 -26.49 -4.76
CA LEU A 940 -31.23 -27.19 -4.21
C LEU A 940 -32.54 -26.43 -4.41
N HIS A 941 -32.59 -25.16 -4.03
CA HIS A 941 -33.76 -24.31 -4.20
C HIS A 941 -33.44 -22.81 -4.05
N LYS A 942 -34.34 -21.98 -4.57
CA LYS A 942 -34.34 -20.52 -4.48
C LYS A 942 -35.55 -20.06 -3.66
N SER A 943 -35.31 -19.47 -2.49
CA SER A 943 -36.37 -19.00 -1.59
C SER A 943 -36.62 -17.50 -1.80
N PRO A 944 -37.83 -17.05 -2.18
CA PRO A 944 -38.11 -15.62 -2.34
C PRO A 944 -38.21 -14.88 -1.01
N LEU A 945 -37.82 -13.61 -1.02
CA LEU A 945 -37.84 -12.67 0.09
C LEU A 945 -38.54 -11.37 -0.31
N ASP A 946 -39.11 -10.70 0.69
CA ASP A 946 -39.86 -9.44 0.51
C ASP A 946 -38.94 -8.22 0.33
N GLU A 947 -37.70 -8.29 0.82
CA GLU A 947 -36.69 -7.23 0.75
C GLU A 947 -35.30 -7.85 0.52
N VAL A 948 -34.29 -7.01 0.30
CA VAL A 948 -32.91 -7.42 0.05
C VAL A 948 -32.25 -8.03 1.30
N PRO A 949 -31.66 -9.23 1.20
CA PRO A 949 -30.84 -9.80 2.27
C PRO A 949 -29.41 -9.23 2.22
N LEU A 950 -28.97 -8.57 3.30
CA LEU A 950 -27.64 -7.96 3.39
C LEU A 950 -26.70 -8.71 4.35
N ALA A 951 -27.23 -9.51 5.27
CA ALA A 951 -26.43 -10.26 6.24
C ALA A 951 -26.98 -11.67 6.45
N ILE A 952 -26.05 -12.64 6.55
CA ILE A 952 -26.35 -14.05 6.83
C ILE A 952 -25.34 -14.55 7.87
N CYS A 953 -25.82 -15.27 8.89
CA CYS A 953 -25.00 -15.80 9.97
C CYS A 953 -25.48 -17.21 10.38
N PRO A 954 -24.59 -18.20 10.58
CA PRO A 954 -24.97 -19.50 11.09
C PRO A 954 -25.28 -19.39 12.59
N TYR A 955 -26.37 -20.00 13.04
CA TYR A 955 -26.77 -19.94 14.44
C TYR A 955 -27.48 -21.21 14.89
N GLN A 956 -26.88 -21.93 15.85
CA GLN A 956 -27.46 -23.12 16.51
C GLN A 956 -28.05 -24.16 15.53
N GLY A 957 -27.32 -24.48 14.45
CA GLY A 957 -27.73 -25.43 13.42
C GLY A 957 -28.87 -24.94 12.52
N ARG A 958 -29.07 -23.61 12.46
CA ARG A 958 -30.01 -22.87 11.61
C ARG A 958 -29.28 -21.65 11.03
N VAL A 959 -29.99 -20.81 10.29
CA VAL A 959 -29.42 -19.60 9.69
C VAL A 959 -30.22 -18.35 10.06
N LEU A 960 -29.52 -17.31 10.54
CA LEU A 960 -30.06 -15.97 10.73
C LEU A 960 -29.84 -15.16 9.45
N VAL A 961 -30.88 -14.44 9.03
CA VAL A 961 -30.85 -13.61 7.83
C VAL A 961 -31.43 -12.24 8.15
N GLY A 962 -30.67 -11.18 7.83
CA GLY A 962 -31.12 -9.79 7.87
C GLY A 962 -31.72 -9.40 6.54
N VAL A 963 -33.04 -9.22 6.50
CA VAL A 963 -33.83 -8.89 5.30
C VAL A 963 -34.38 -7.48 5.47
N GLY A 964 -33.71 -6.49 4.90
CA GLY A 964 -33.96 -5.07 5.22
C GLY A 964 -33.85 -4.83 6.73
N ARG A 965 -34.90 -4.27 7.35
CA ARG A 965 -34.98 -4.08 8.81
C ARG A 965 -35.38 -5.33 9.62
N MET A 966 -35.64 -6.46 8.97
CA MET A 966 -36.19 -7.65 9.62
C MET A 966 -35.08 -8.67 9.90
N LEU A 967 -34.92 -9.08 11.16
CA LEU A 967 -34.07 -10.22 11.52
C LEU A 967 -34.93 -11.49 11.55
N ARG A 968 -34.59 -12.47 10.70
CA ARG A 968 -35.33 -13.72 10.55
C ARG A 968 -34.45 -14.93 10.86
N LEU A 969 -35.01 -15.92 11.56
CA LEU A 969 -34.38 -17.23 11.75
C LEU A 969 -35.02 -18.22 10.78
N TYR A 970 -34.21 -18.85 9.94
CA TYR A 970 -34.62 -19.83 8.95
C TYR A 970 -34.07 -21.22 9.26
N ASP A 971 -34.84 -22.23 8.88
CA ASP A 971 -34.47 -23.64 8.97
C ASP A 971 -34.59 -24.30 7.59
N MET A 972 -33.82 -25.37 7.37
CA MET A 972 -33.76 -26.04 6.08
C MET A 972 -35.07 -26.77 5.78
N GLY A 973 -35.65 -26.51 4.61
CA GLY A 973 -36.82 -27.21 4.08
C GLY A 973 -36.54 -27.79 2.70
N LYS A 974 -37.32 -28.80 2.29
CA LYS A 974 -37.09 -29.51 1.01
C LYS A 974 -37.29 -28.64 -0.24
N LYS A 975 -38.21 -27.66 -0.19
CA LYS A 975 -38.56 -26.79 -1.33
C LYS A 975 -38.10 -25.34 -1.17
N LYS A 976 -37.94 -24.89 0.07
CA LYS A 976 -37.54 -23.51 0.45
C LYS A 976 -37.10 -23.49 1.91
N LEU A 977 -36.37 -22.45 2.29
CA LEU A 977 -36.06 -22.16 3.69
C LEU A 977 -37.33 -21.73 4.44
N LEU A 978 -37.54 -22.33 5.62
CA LEU A 978 -38.74 -22.11 6.43
C LEU A 978 -38.45 -21.07 7.52
N ARG A 979 -39.12 -19.93 7.47
CA ARG A 979 -39.05 -18.90 8.52
C ARG A 979 -39.63 -19.45 9.83
N LYS A 980 -38.83 -19.46 10.89
CA LYS A 980 -39.21 -19.93 12.24
C LYS A 980 -39.49 -18.79 13.21
N CYS A 981 -38.73 -17.70 13.10
CA CYS A 981 -38.85 -16.51 13.94
C CYS A 981 -38.58 -15.26 13.09
N GLU A 982 -39.13 -14.13 13.51
CA GLU A 982 -38.93 -12.82 12.91
C GLU A 982 -38.99 -11.73 13.99
N ASN A 983 -38.08 -10.76 13.93
CA ASN A 983 -38.13 -9.51 14.69
C ASN A 983 -38.07 -8.33 13.70
N LYS A 984 -38.87 -7.28 13.96
CA LYS A 984 -39.01 -6.07 13.12
C LYS A 984 -38.70 -4.77 13.86
N HIS A 985 -38.15 -4.84 15.06
CA HIS A 985 -37.88 -3.70 15.94
C HIS A 985 -36.54 -3.01 15.63
N ILE A 986 -35.79 -3.51 14.65
CA ILE A 986 -34.58 -2.85 14.14
C ILE A 986 -35.01 -1.67 13.23
N PRO A 987 -34.39 -0.48 13.31
CA PRO A 987 -34.92 0.71 12.65
C PRO A 987 -34.84 0.70 11.12
N ASN A 988 -33.67 0.48 10.53
CA ASN A 988 -33.42 0.78 9.11
C ASN A 988 -33.08 -0.45 8.26
N ALA A 989 -31.88 -1.00 8.40
CA ALA A 989 -31.41 -2.11 7.59
C ALA A 989 -30.26 -2.85 8.25
N VAL A 990 -30.36 -4.17 8.31
CA VAL A 990 -29.36 -5.04 8.92
C VAL A 990 -28.19 -5.26 7.96
N VAL A 991 -27.01 -4.75 8.29
CA VAL A 991 -25.80 -4.83 7.44
C VAL A 991 -24.83 -5.94 7.87
N SER A 992 -24.84 -6.30 9.15
CA SER A 992 -23.98 -7.37 9.69
C SER A 992 -24.69 -8.09 10.83
N ILE A 993 -24.43 -9.39 10.97
CA ILE A 993 -24.95 -10.23 12.05
C ILE A 993 -23.80 -11.11 12.54
N ASN A 994 -23.52 -11.03 13.84
CA ASN A 994 -22.57 -11.91 14.51
C ASN A 994 -23.26 -12.58 15.71
N ALA A 995 -23.07 -13.88 15.88
CA ALA A 995 -23.68 -14.61 16.99
C ALA A 995 -22.62 -15.32 17.83
N ILE A 996 -22.76 -15.23 19.16
CA ILE A 996 -21.88 -15.89 20.13
C ILE A 996 -22.73 -16.53 21.23
N GLY A 997 -22.65 -17.85 21.36
CA GLY A 997 -23.45 -18.61 22.32
C GLY A 997 -24.97 -18.37 22.16
N GLN A 998 -25.58 -17.65 23.11
CA GLN A 998 -27.01 -17.31 23.09
C GLN A 998 -27.31 -15.90 22.59
N ARG A 999 -26.30 -15.03 22.48
CA ARG A 999 -26.46 -13.64 22.06
C ARG A 999 -26.22 -13.49 20.56
N ILE A 1000 -26.96 -12.57 19.98
CA ILE A 1000 -26.88 -12.18 18.58
C ILE A 1000 -26.66 -10.66 18.56
N TYR A 1001 -25.56 -10.23 17.97
CA TYR A 1001 -25.27 -8.83 17.71
C TYR A 1001 -25.66 -8.49 16.28
N VAL A 1002 -26.59 -7.56 16.15
CA VAL A 1002 -27.14 -7.12 14.88
C VAL A 1002 -26.70 -5.69 14.63
N SER A 1003 -26.09 -5.43 13.48
CA SER A 1003 -25.62 -4.11 13.10
C SER A 1003 -26.60 -3.45 12.15
N ASP A 1004 -27.14 -2.29 12.52
CA ASP A 1004 -27.93 -1.44 11.65
C ASP A 1004 -27.01 -0.57 10.77
N VAL A 1005 -27.49 -0.21 9.58
CA VAL A 1005 -26.76 0.65 8.64
C VAL A 1005 -26.48 2.06 9.18
N GLN A 1006 -27.26 2.54 10.16
CA GLN A 1006 -27.18 3.89 10.72
C GLN A 1006 -27.22 3.92 12.26
N GLU A 1007 -28.03 3.07 12.90
CA GLU A 1007 -28.28 3.11 14.36
C GLU A 1007 -27.41 2.10 15.13
N SER A 1008 -26.15 1.94 14.74
CA SER A 1008 -25.15 1.15 15.48
C SER A 1008 -25.55 -0.33 15.72
N VAL A 1009 -25.23 -0.89 16.88
CA VAL A 1009 -25.40 -2.32 17.21
C VAL A 1009 -26.52 -2.55 18.22
N TYR A 1010 -27.32 -3.58 17.94
CA TYR A 1010 -28.37 -4.12 18.79
C TYR A 1010 -27.99 -5.50 19.30
N ALA A 1011 -28.13 -5.73 20.61
CA ALA A 1011 -27.98 -7.04 21.22
C ALA A 1011 -29.35 -7.73 21.33
N VAL A 1012 -29.44 -8.90 20.73
CA VAL A 1012 -30.67 -9.68 20.58
C VAL A 1012 -30.49 -11.05 21.23
N ARG A 1013 -31.48 -11.49 21.99
CA ARG A 1013 -31.56 -12.84 22.55
C ARG A 1013 -32.58 -13.67 21.79
N TYR A 1014 -32.23 -14.91 21.49
CA TYR A 1014 -33.19 -15.89 20.97
C TYR A 1014 -33.73 -16.79 22.10
N LYS A 1015 -35.04 -16.70 22.35
CA LYS A 1015 -35.75 -17.60 23.29
C LYS A 1015 -36.26 -18.83 22.55
N ARG A 1016 -35.60 -19.96 22.79
CA ARG A 1016 -35.89 -21.24 22.11
C ARG A 1016 -37.29 -21.79 22.41
N GLN A 1017 -37.82 -21.57 23.62
CA GLN A 1017 -39.14 -22.09 24.03
C GLN A 1017 -40.28 -21.43 23.24
N GLU A 1018 -40.15 -20.12 22.97
CA GLU A 1018 -41.18 -19.30 22.32
C GLU A 1018 -40.89 -19.05 20.83
N ASN A 1019 -39.69 -19.41 20.35
CA ASN A 1019 -39.17 -19.00 19.06
C ASN A 1019 -39.29 -17.49 18.85
N GLN A 1020 -38.86 -16.70 19.84
CA GLN A 1020 -38.88 -15.23 19.78
C GLN A 1020 -37.46 -14.66 19.82
N LEU A 1021 -37.23 -13.61 19.05
CA LEU A 1021 -36.02 -12.79 19.06
C LEU A 1021 -36.35 -11.50 19.79
N ILE A 1022 -35.66 -11.19 20.88
CA ILE A 1022 -35.92 -10.03 21.74
C ILE A 1022 -34.70 -9.13 21.77
N VAL A 1023 -34.87 -7.85 21.45
CA VAL A 1023 -33.82 -6.83 21.60
C VAL A 1023 -33.76 -6.45 23.07
N PHE A 1024 -32.64 -6.71 23.74
CA PHE A 1024 -32.49 -6.42 25.16
C PHE A 1024 -31.54 -5.26 25.45
N ALA A 1025 -30.65 -4.92 24.49
CA ALA A 1025 -29.75 -3.77 24.61
C ALA A 1025 -29.40 -3.15 23.25
N ASP A 1026 -29.03 -1.86 23.27
CA ASP A 1026 -28.59 -1.09 22.10
C ASP A 1026 -27.53 -0.03 22.47
N ASP A 1027 -26.84 0.51 21.47
CA ASP A 1027 -25.91 1.63 21.63
C ASP A 1027 -26.66 2.95 21.84
N THR A 1028 -25.96 3.96 22.37
CA THR A 1028 -26.47 5.32 22.59
C THR A 1028 -26.17 6.27 21.44
N HIS A 1029 -25.21 5.93 20.57
CA HIS A 1029 -24.77 6.78 19.47
C HIS A 1029 -25.17 6.16 18.12
N PRO A 1030 -25.66 6.96 17.15
CA PRO A 1030 -25.82 6.48 15.78
C PRO A 1030 -24.44 6.26 15.17
N ARG A 1031 -24.25 5.13 14.49
CA ARG A 1031 -23.01 4.77 13.80
C ARG A 1031 -23.35 4.12 12.47
N TRP A 1032 -22.74 4.61 11.39
CA TRP A 1032 -22.97 4.13 10.04
C TRP A 1032 -22.16 2.87 9.74
N ILE A 1033 -22.57 1.74 10.31
CA ILE A 1033 -21.73 0.56 10.38
C ILE A 1033 -21.42 -0.01 9.00
N THR A 1034 -20.15 -0.35 8.78
CA THR A 1034 -19.67 -1.14 7.63
C THR A 1034 -19.47 -2.60 8.01
N THR A 1035 -18.77 -2.85 9.12
CA THR A 1035 -18.40 -4.18 9.59
C THR A 1035 -18.28 -4.23 11.11
N THR A 1036 -18.40 -5.43 11.68
CA THR A 1036 -18.32 -5.66 13.13
C THR A 1036 -17.59 -6.96 13.44
N CYS A 1037 -16.90 -6.98 14.59
CA CYS A 1037 -16.19 -8.13 15.11
C CYS A 1037 -16.51 -8.31 16.59
N VAL A 1038 -16.95 -9.50 16.99
CA VAL A 1038 -17.20 -9.83 18.39
C VAL A 1038 -15.87 -10.20 19.04
N LEU A 1039 -15.47 -9.47 20.08
CA LEU A 1039 -14.18 -9.66 20.76
C LEU A 1039 -14.28 -10.70 21.88
N ASP A 1040 -15.36 -10.65 22.64
CA ASP A 1040 -15.75 -11.58 23.70
C ASP A 1040 -17.30 -11.64 23.81
N TYR A 1041 -17.84 -12.23 24.87
CA TYR A 1041 -19.29 -12.40 25.04
C TYR A 1041 -20.07 -11.10 25.27
N ASP A 1042 -19.40 -10.01 25.68
CA ASP A 1042 -20.01 -8.73 26.06
C ASP A 1042 -19.55 -7.55 25.18
N THR A 1043 -18.44 -7.70 24.43
CA THR A 1043 -17.85 -6.65 23.61
C THR A 1043 -17.85 -6.90 22.11
N VAL A 1044 -18.18 -5.83 21.40
CA VAL A 1044 -18.19 -5.77 19.94
C VAL A 1044 -17.36 -4.58 19.49
N ALA A 1045 -16.41 -4.83 18.59
CA ALA A 1045 -15.74 -3.80 17.82
C ALA A 1045 -16.56 -3.48 16.57
N THR A 1046 -16.72 -2.20 16.27
CA THR A 1046 -17.48 -1.69 15.14
C THR A 1046 -16.63 -0.74 14.31
N ALA A 1047 -16.85 -0.76 13.00
CA ALA A 1047 -16.30 0.18 12.05
C ALA A 1047 -17.42 0.92 11.33
N ASP A 1048 -17.18 2.16 10.93
CA ASP A 1048 -18.17 2.96 10.20
C ASP A 1048 -17.68 3.49 8.84
N LYS A 1049 -18.64 3.99 8.05
CA LYS A 1049 -18.41 4.57 6.71
C LYS A 1049 -17.48 5.78 6.74
N PHE A 1050 -17.39 6.48 7.87
CA PHE A 1050 -16.60 7.70 8.04
C PHE A 1050 -15.18 7.42 8.58
N GLY A 1051 -14.79 6.15 8.70
CA GLY A 1051 -13.43 5.76 9.09
C GLY A 1051 -13.16 5.80 10.60
N ASN A 1052 -14.20 5.60 11.42
CA ASN A 1052 -14.04 5.41 12.86
C ASN A 1052 -14.07 3.92 13.23
N ILE A 1053 -13.32 3.58 14.27
CA ILE A 1053 -13.44 2.32 15.00
C ILE A 1053 -13.95 2.64 16.42
N ALA A 1054 -14.91 1.86 16.90
CA ALA A 1054 -15.37 1.91 18.27
C ALA A 1054 -15.47 0.52 18.89
N VAL A 1055 -15.27 0.43 20.20
CA VAL A 1055 -15.49 -0.80 20.97
C VAL A 1055 -16.61 -0.55 21.97
N ILE A 1056 -17.70 -1.30 21.80
CA ILE A 1056 -18.92 -1.20 22.58
C ILE A 1056 -18.99 -2.41 23.52
N ARG A 1057 -19.28 -2.18 24.80
CA ARG A 1057 -19.37 -3.19 25.85
C ARG A 1057 -20.74 -3.14 26.52
N LEU A 1058 -21.36 -4.29 26.70
CA LEU A 1058 -22.55 -4.43 27.56
C LEU A 1058 -22.16 -4.23 29.03
N ALA A 1059 -23.04 -3.60 29.80
CA ALA A 1059 -22.83 -3.40 31.24
C ALA A 1059 -22.78 -4.75 31.98
N THR A 1060 -22.00 -4.84 33.07
CA THR A 1060 -21.84 -6.11 33.82
C THR A 1060 -23.13 -6.59 34.49
N GLY A 1061 -24.08 -5.69 34.75
CA GLY A 1061 -25.40 -6.00 35.33
C GLY A 1061 -26.50 -6.27 34.30
N ILE A 1062 -26.15 -6.50 33.03
CA ILE A 1062 -27.11 -6.70 31.94
C ILE A 1062 -27.97 -7.95 32.19
N ASN A 1063 -29.28 -7.82 32.02
CA ASN A 1063 -30.18 -8.96 32.01
C ASN A 1063 -30.57 -9.30 30.58
N ASP A 1064 -30.19 -10.49 30.13
CA ASP A 1064 -30.56 -11.00 28.81
C ASP A 1064 -32.02 -11.50 28.77
N ASP A 1065 -32.60 -11.89 29.92
CA ASP A 1065 -33.97 -12.41 30.05
C ASP A 1065 -35.00 -11.29 30.23
N VAL A 1066 -35.11 -10.46 29.19
CA VAL A 1066 -36.18 -9.44 29.08
C VAL A 1066 -37.39 -10.05 28.35
N ASP A 1067 -38.61 -9.70 28.76
CA ASP A 1067 -39.85 -10.03 28.06
C ASP A 1067 -40.38 -8.79 27.33
N GLU A 1068 -40.75 -8.91 26.05
CA GLU A 1068 -41.57 -7.90 25.39
C GLU A 1068 -43.03 -8.08 25.83
N ASP A 1069 -43.63 -7.09 26.49
CA ASP A 1069 -45.06 -7.11 26.87
C ASP A 1069 -45.93 -6.45 25.76
N PRO A 1070 -46.62 -7.24 24.92
CA PRO A 1070 -47.49 -6.71 23.87
C PRO A 1070 -48.79 -6.08 24.41
N THR A 1071 -49.09 -6.20 25.71
CA THR A 1071 -50.34 -5.68 26.32
C THR A 1071 -50.17 -4.33 27.01
N GLY A 1072 -48.93 -3.85 27.20
CA GLY A 1072 -48.63 -2.56 27.81
C GLY A 1072 -49.04 -2.44 29.28
N ASN A 1073 -49.22 -3.56 30.00
CA ASN A 1073 -49.76 -3.61 31.36
C ASN A 1073 -48.69 -3.69 32.46
N LYS A 1074 -47.40 -3.86 32.11
CA LYS A 1074 -46.29 -3.74 33.08
C LYS A 1074 -45.83 -2.28 33.32
N ALA A 1075 -45.11 -2.10 34.44
CA ALA A 1075 -44.75 -0.82 35.04
C ALA A 1075 -43.98 0.12 34.10
N LEU A 1076 -44.01 1.42 34.40
CA LEU A 1076 -43.38 2.53 33.64
C LEU A 1076 -41.89 2.30 33.24
N TRP A 1077 -41.20 1.37 33.91
CA TRP A 1077 -39.79 1.02 33.75
C TRP A 1077 -39.52 0.08 32.56
N ASP A 1078 -40.55 -0.60 32.04
CA ASP A 1078 -40.46 -1.46 30.84
C ASP A 1078 -40.70 -0.67 29.52
N ARG A 1079 -40.91 0.65 29.59
CA ARG A 1079 -40.88 1.51 28.41
C ARG A 1079 -39.44 1.69 27.96
N GLY A 1080 -39.17 1.41 26.68
CA GLY A 1080 -37.84 1.57 26.07
C GLY A 1080 -37.18 2.91 26.41
N LEU A 1081 -35.87 2.88 26.66
CA LEU A 1081 -35.10 4.07 27.03
C LEU A 1081 -34.60 4.77 25.75
N LEU A 1082 -34.79 6.09 25.65
CA LEU A 1082 -34.37 6.90 24.50
C LEU A 1082 -34.91 6.37 23.15
N ASN A 1083 -36.18 5.96 23.09
CA ASN A 1083 -36.81 5.37 21.89
C ASN A 1083 -36.12 4.08 21.37
N GLY A 1084 -35.40 3.35 22.24
CA GLY A 1084 -34.74 2.09 21.90
C GLY A 1084 -34.90 1.04 22.99
N ALA A 1085 -33.91 0.17 23.17
CA ALA A 1085 -33.95 -0.85 24.22
C ALA A 1085 -33.87 -0.21 25.63
N SER A 1086 -34.30 -0.96 26.65
CA SER A 1086 -34.26 -0.48 28.05
C SER A 1086 -32.83 -0.41 28.60
N GLN A 1087 -31.93 -1.26 28.12
CA GLN A 1087 -30.53 -1.32 28.56
C GLN A 1087 -29.61 -0.74 27.48
N LYS A 1088 -28.65 0.08 27.89
CA LYS A 1088 -27.70 0.73 26.98
C LYS A 1088 -26.31 0.15 27.13
N ALA A 1089 -25.60 0.06 26.00
CA ALA A 1089 -24.21 -0.34 25.96
C ALA A 1089 -23.26 0.86 26.08
N ASP A 1090 -22.10 0.63 26.68
CA ASP A 1090 -21.08 1.66 26.90
C ASP A 1090 -20.01 1.62 25.80
N THR A 1091 -19.63 2.78 25.26
CA THR A 1091 -18.45 2.90 24.40
C THR A 1091 -17.18 2.92 25.26
N VAL A 1092 -16.33 1.89 25.14
CA VAL A 1092 -15.09 1.73 25.94
C VAL A 1092 -13.88 2.31 25.23
N ALA A 1093 -13.81 2.21 23.91
CA ALA A 1093 -12.75 2.80 23.10
C ALA A 1093 -13.33 3.41 21.81
N CYS A 1094 -12.73 4.50 21.33
CA CYS A 1094 -13.10 5.12 20.07
C CYS A 1094 -11.88 5.81 19.45
N PHE A 1095 -11.73 5.66 18.14
CA PHE A 1095 -10.58 6.16 17.39
C PHE A 1095 -10.95 6.44 15.93
N HIS A 1096 -10.58 7.61 15.42
CA HIS A 1096 -10.69 7.94 14.00
C HIS A 1096 -9.42 7.52 13.25
N VAL A 1097 -9.55 6.57 12.34
CA VAL A 1097 -8.44 6.05 11.51
C VAL A 1097 -8.10 7.04 10.38
N GLY A 1098 -9.10 7.74 9.85
CA GLY A 1098 -8.98 8.61 8.67
C GLY A 1098 -9.41 7.96 7.36
N GLU A 1099 -9.72 6.67 7.36
CA GLU A 1099 -10.07 5.88 6.19
C GLU A 1099 -11.18 4.88 6.56
N THR A 1100 -12.10 4.61 5.62
CA THR A 1100 -13.23 3.69 5.85
C THR A 1100 -12.73 2.27 6.07
N VAL A 1101 -13.03 1.70 7.23
CA VAL A 1101 -12.64 0.31 7.58
C VAL A 1101 -13.69 -0.67 7.04
N MET A 1102 -13.23 -1.67 6.28
CA MET A 1102 -14.10 -2.64 5.59
C MET A 1102 -14.08 -4.02 6.24
N SER A 1103 -13.02 -4.38 6.96
CA SER A 1103 -12.95 -5.62 7.75
C SER A 1103 -12.37 -5.40 9.13
N LEU A 1104 -12.89 -6.12 10.12
CA LEU A 1104 -12.35 -6.23 11.47
C LEU A 1104 -12.23 -7.70 11.83
N GLN A 1105 -11.06 -8.15 12.29
CA GLN A 1105 -10.85 -9.52 12.72
C GLN A 1105 -9.87 -9.59 13.88
N LYS A 1106 -10.27 -10.27 14.95
CA LYS A 1106 -9.36 -10.63 16.03
C LYS A 1106 -8.51 -11.83 15.59
N ALA A 1107 -7.19 -11.66 15.51
CA ALA A 1107 -6.27 -12.68 15.04
C ALA A 1107 -4.88 -12.55 15.69
N THR A 1108 -4.09 -13.62 15.59
CA THR A 1108 -2.68 -13.63 15.97
C THR A 1108 -1.84 -13.63 14.69
N LEU A 1109 -0.97 -12.64 14.50
CA LEU A 1109 -0.23 -12.45 13.24
C LEU A 1109 1.08 -13.25 13.15
N ILE A 1110 1.66 -13.58 14.30
CA ILE A 1110 2.93 -14.30 14.40
C ILE A 1110 2.81 -15.47 15.38
N PRO A 1111 3.43 -16.63 15.11
CA PRO A 1111 3.48 -17.74 16.06
C PRO A 1111 4.07 -17.31 17.41
N GLY A 1112 3.37 -17.58 18.51
CA GLY A 1112 3.77 -17.17 19.85
C GLY A 1112 3.49 -15.70 20.20
N GLY A 1113 2.97 -14.92 19.25
CA GLY A 1113 2.47 -13.57 19.50
C GLY A 1113 1.17 -13.54 20.30
N SER A 1114 0.75 -12.34 20.67
CA SER A 1114 -0.52 -12.10 21.35
C SER A 1114 -1.63 -11.72 20.35
N GLU A 1115 -2.89 -11.94 20.72
CA GLU A 1115 -4.03 -11.54 19.91
C GLU A 1115 -4.04 -10.02 19.67
N SER A 1116 -4.35 -9.61 18.44
CA SER A 1116 -4.57 -8.22 18.05
C SER A 1116 -5.85 -8.09 17.22
N LEU A 1117 -6.42 -6.90 17.17
CA LEU A 1117 -7.56 -6.61 16.31
C LEU A 1117 -7.04 -6.03 14.99
N VAL A 1118 -6.99 -6.87 13.97
CA VAL A 1118 -6.58 -6.51 12.61
C VAL A 1118 -7.72 -5.80 11.91
N TYR A 1119 -7.44 -4.69 11.25
CA TYR A 1119 -8.38 -3.95 10.43
C TYR A 1119 -7.82 -3.67 9.04
N THR A 1120 -8.69 -3.66 8.03
CA THR A 1120 -8.35 -3.24 6.67
C THR A 1120 -9.23 -2.10 6.21
N THR A 1121 -8.67 -1.20 5.41
CA THR A 1121 -9.37 0.01 4.95
C THR A 1121 -9.59 0.00 3.45
N LEU A 1122 -10.57 0.80 3.01
CA LEU A 1122 -10.89 1.01 1.60
C LEU A 1122 -9.68 1.57 0.81
N SER A 1123 -8.82 2.38 1.43
CA SER A 1123 -7.64 2.96 0.77
C SER A 1123 -6.46 1.99 0.68
N GLY A 1124 -6.62 0.74 1.15
CA GLY A 1124 -5.59 -0.29 1.08
C GLY A 1124 -4.68 -0.37 2.31
N THR A 1125 -5.04 0.28 3.43
CA THR A 1125 -4.28 0.18 4.69
C THR A 1125 -4.60 -1.12 5.40
N VAL A 1126 -3.58 -1.77 5.94
CA VAL A 1126 -3.70 -2.86 6.92
C VAL A 1126 -3.13 -2.35 8.24
N GLY A 1127 -3.97 -2.25 9.26
CA GLY A 1127 -3.57 -1.80 10.59
C GLY A 1127 -4.01 -2.78 11.68
N VAL A 1128 -3.49 -2.55 12.89
CA VAL A 1128 -3.79 -3.36 14.07
C VAL A 1128 -4.05 -2.47 15.28
N LEU A 1129 -5.00 -2.90 16.10
CA LEU A 1129 -5.22 -2.37 17.44
C LEU A 1129 -4.74 -3.40 18.46
N VAL A 1130 -3.75 -2.99 19.24
CA VAL A 1130 -3.03 -3.82 20.20
C VAL A 1130 -3.46 -3.49 21.63
N PRO A 1131 -3.84 -4.47 22.46
CA PRO A 1131 -4.13 -4.21 23.87
C PRO A 1131 -2.83 -4.06 24.69
N PHE A 1132 -2.78 -3.03 25.55
CA PHE A 1132 -1.68 -2.89 26.52
C PHE A 1132 -1.70 -4.00 27.58
N THR A 1133 -0.51 -4.44 28.00
CA THR A 1133 -0.36 -5.46 29.05
C THR A 1133 -0.28 -4.90 30.46
N SER A 1134 0.21 -3.67 30.62
CA SER A 1134 0.39 -3.03 31.91
C SER A 1134 -0.07 -1.57 31.85
N HIS A 1135 -0.44 -1.02 33.01
CA HIS A 1135 -0.74 0.41 33.13
C HIS A 1135 0.51 1.28 32.92
N GLU A 1136 1.68 0.81 33.33
CA GLU A 1136 2.96 1.51 33.14
C GLU A 1136 3.30 1.71 31.67
N ASP A 1137 3.01 0.71 30.82
CA ASP A 1137 3.20 0.83 29.38
C ASP A 1137 2.20 1.83 28.78
N HIS A 1138 0.93 1.73 29.16
CA HIS A 1138 -0.09 2.69 28.74
C HIS A 1138 0.34 4.13 29.08
N ASP A 1139 0.73 4.38 30.33
CA ASP A 1139 1.10 5.71 30.79
C ASP A 1139 2.36 6.20 30.06
N PHE A 1140 3.36 5.34 29.86
CA PHE A 1140 4.55 5.67 29.09
C PHE A 1140 4.20 6.12 27.66
N PHE A 1141 3.41 5.34 26.92
CA PHE A 1141 3.05 5.66 25.54
C PHE A 1141 2.11 6.86 25.46
N GLN A 1142 1.26 7.07 26.46
CA GLN A 1142 0.43 8.26 26.56
C GLN A 1142 1.27 9.53 26.72
N HIS A 1143 2.29 9.52 27.59
CA HIS A 1143 3.20 10.66 27.75
C HIS A 1143 4.02 10.88 26.49
N LEU A 1144 4.55 9.81 25.87
CA LEU A 1144 5.28 9.90 24.60
C LEU A 1144 4.41 10.55 23.51
N GLU A 1145 3.16 10.11 23.37
CA GLU A 1145 2.22 10.69 22.41
C GLU A 1145 1.96 12.17 22.71
N MET A 1146 1.80 12.55 23.98
CA MET A 1146 1.62 13.94 24.39
C MET A 1146 2.82 14.83 24.02
N HIS A 1147 4.05 14.37 24.27
CA HIS A 1147 5.26 15.08 23.87
C HIS A 1147 5.41 15.17 22.34
N MET A 1148 5.11 14.08 21.62
CA MET A 1148 5.19 14.08 20.16
C MET A 1148 4.18 15.06 19.52
N ARG A 1149 2.98 15.20 20.10
CA ARG A 1149 1.98 16.18 19.63
C ARG A 1149 2.48 17.63 19.69
N SER A 1150 3.30 17.98 20.68
CA SER A 1150 3.85 19.34 20.80
C SER A 1150 5.15 19.52 20.02
N GLU A 1151 6.08 18.57 20.12
CA GLU A 1151 7.43 18.69 19.56
C GLU A 1151 7.51 18.38 18.06
N HIS A 1152 6.58 17.56 17.56
CA HIS A 1152 6.48 17.16 16.16
C HIS A 1152 5.04 17.25 15.65
N PRO A 1153 4.49 18.48 15.51
CA PRO A 1153 3.12 18.67 15.10
C PRO A 1153 2.89 18.21 13.66
N PRO A 1154 1.67 17.75 13.30
CA PRO A 1154 1.38 17.26 11.96
C PRO A 1154 1.72 18.22 10.83
N LEU A 1155 2.15 17.65 9.69
CA LEU A 1155 2.73 18.39 8.57
C LEU A 1155 1.74 19.40 7.96
N CYS A 1156 0.48 19.03 7.79
CA CYS A 1156 -0.54 19.88 7.16
C CYS A 1156 -1.19 20.90 8.13
N GLY A 1157 -0.57 21.13 9.30
CA GLY A 1157 -1.07 22.05 10.31
C GLY A 1157 -2.35 21.56 11.01
N ARG A 1158 -2.72 20.29 10.85
CA ARG A 1158 -3.83 19.69 11.57
C ARG A 1158 -3.43 19.44 13.03
N ASP A 1159 -4.34 19.68 13.97
CA ASP A 1159 -4.14 19.21 15.35
C ASP A 1159 -4.42 17.70 15.43
N HIS A 1160 -3.46 16.94 15.95
CA HIS A 1160 -3.51 15.48 16.00
C HIS A 1160 -4.67 14.95 16.84
N LEU A 1161 -4.86 15.49 18.06
CA LEU A 1161 -5.91 15.02 18.96
C LEU A 1161 -7.30 15.29 18.37
N SER A 1162 -7.48 16.46 17.76
CA SER A 1162 -8.71 16.82 17.07
C SER A 1162 -8.92 16.03 15.77
N PHE A 1163 -7.87 15.55 15.11
CA PHE A 1163 -7.99 14.63 13.96
C PHE A 1163 -8.44 13.24 14.42
N ARG A 1164 -7.79 12.67 15.44
CA ARG A 1164 -8.20 11.37 15.99
C ARG A 1164 -9.58 11.42 16.67
N SER A 1165 -10.03 12.63 17.03
CA SER A 1165 -11.35 12.94 17.59
C SER A 1165 -12.33 13.53 16.57
N TYR A 1166 -12.21 13.18 15.28
CA TYR A 1166 -12.91 13.88 14.20
C TYR A 1166 -14.44 13.93 14.36
N TYR A 1167 -15.05 12.79 14.67
CA TYR A 1167 -16.50 12.64 14.86
C TYR A 1167 -16.87 12.39 16.32
N TYR A 1168 -16.10 11.53 16.99
CA TYR A 1168 -16.23 11.23 18.40
C TYR A 1168 -14.88 11.46 19.09
N PRO A 1169 -14.87 11.93 20.35
CA PRO A 1169 -13.63 12.08 21.10
C PRO A 1169 -12.86 10.75 21.20
N VAL A 1170 -11.53 10.82 21.01
CA VAL A 1170 -10.65 9.67 21.28
C VAL A 1170 -10.88 9.19 22.70
N LYS A 1171 -11.02 7.87 22.85
CA LYS A 1171 -11.14 7.23 24.14
C LYS A 1171 -10.27 5.98 24.18
N ASN A 1172 -9.33 5.94 25.13
CA ASN A 1172 -8.50 4.78 25.45
C ASN A 1172 -7.73 4.17 24.26
N VAL A 1173 -7.38 4.98 23.26
CA VAL A 1173 -6.52 4.57 22.14
C VAL A 1173 -5.36 5.55 22.01
N ILE A 1174 -4.14 5.02 21.97
CA ILE A 1174 -2.91 5.77 21.71
C ILE A 1174 -2.52 5.57 20.25
N ASP A 1175 -2.14 6.65 19.56
CA ASP A 1175 -1.70 6.56 18.17
C ASP A 1175 -0.22 6.20 18.05
N GLY A 1176 0.07 4.94 17.74
CA GLY A 1176 1.43 4.45 17.57
C GLY A 1176 2.12 4.95 16.31
N ASP A 1177 1.36 5.34 15.28
CA ASP A 1177 1.93 5.88 14.05
C ASP A 1177 2.60 7.25 14.31
N LEU A 1178 2.05 8.06 15.22
CA LEU A 1178 2.67 9.29 15.72
C LEU A 1178 3.88 8.98 16.62
N CYS A 1179 3.76 8.03 17.54
CA CYS A 1179 4.85 7.66 18.45
C CYS A 1179 6.08 7.14 17.69
N GLU A 1180 5.91 6.41 16.58
CA GLU A 1180 7.04 5.92 15.78
C GLU A 1180 7.81 7.02 15.04
N GLN A 1181 7.20 8.20 14.85
CA GLN A 1181 7.92 9.37 14.32
C GLN A 1181 8.98 9.91 15.28
N PHE A 1182 9.03 9.43 16.53
CA PHE A 1182 10.13 9.71 17.46
C PHE A 1182 11.51 9.38 16.86
N ASN A 1183 11.61 8.33 16.04
CA ASN A 1183 12.88 7.97 15.40
C ASN A 1183 13.26 8.92 14.25
N SER A 1184 12.32 9.72 13.74
CA SER A 1184 12.50 10.63 12.61
C SER A 1184 12.79 12.08 13.02
N ILE A 1185 12.64 12.43 14.30
CA ILE A 1185 12.91 13.77 14.82
C ILE A 1185 14.42 14.00 15.09
N GLU A 1186 14.81 15.26 15.19
CA GLU A 1186 16.20 15.63 15.44
C GLU A 1186 16.73 15.07 16.79
N PRO A 1187 17.99 14.62 16.87
CA PRO A 1187 18.55 14.01 18.09
C PRO A 1187 18.45 14.88 19.35
N ALA A 1188 18.50 16.21 19.20
CA ALA A 1188 18.33 17.14 20.32
C ALA A 1188 16.93 17.02 20.95
N LYS A 1189 15.89 16.90 20.12
CA LYS A 1189 14.50 16.70 20.57
C LYS A 1189 14.30 15.30 21.14
N GLN A 1190 14.88 14.28 20.51
CA GLN A 1190 14.86 12.91 21.07
C GLN A 1190 15.44 12.89 22.48
N LYS A 1191 16.59 13.54 22.69
CA LYS A 1191 17.24 13.65 24.00
C LYS A 1191 16.35 14.38 25.01
N SER A 1192 15.71 15.48 24.62
CA SER A 1192 14.78 16.22 25.49
C SER A 1192 13.61 15.34 25.93
N ILE A 1193 12.87 14.75 24.99
CA ILE A 1193 11.71 13.91 25.28
C ILE A 1193 12.12 12.68 26.10
N SER A 1194 13.22 12.02 25.74
CA SER A 1194 13.71 10.87 26.50
C SER A 1194 14.10 11.25 27.93
N GLY A 1195 14.71 12.43 28.13
CA GLY A 1195 15.05 12.95 29.45
C GLY A 1195 13.82 13.20 30.32
N ASP A 1196 12.76 13.77 29.75
CA ASP A 1196 11.47 13.99 30.44
C ASP A 1196 10.79 12.66 30.81
N LEU A 1197 10.99 11.61 30.01
CA LEU A 1197 10.53 10.24 30.28
C LEU A 1197 11.49 9.44 31.17
N GLU A 1198 12.58 10.05 31.67
CA GLU A 1198 13.64 9.40 32.46
C GLU A 1198 14.26 8.18 31.76
N ARG A 1199 14.46 8.27 30.44
CA ARG A 1199 15.02 7.22 29.58
C ARG A 1199 16.06 7.79 28.62
N THR A 1200 16.76 6.89 27.94
CA THR A 1200 17.60 7.24 26.79
C THR A 1200 16.82 7.11 25.48
N PRO A 1201 17.21 7.82 24.40
CA PRO A 1201 16.55 7.67 23.10
C PRO A 1201 16.51 6.21 22.61
N SER A 1202 17.60 5.46 22.83
CA SER A 1202 17.68 4.03 22.49
C SER A 1202 16.65 3.17 23.23
N GLU A 1203 16.38 3.46 24.51
CA GLU A 1203 15.38 2.74 25.31
C GLU A 1203 13.96 3.04 24.83
N VAL A 1204 13.68 4.29 24.45
CA VAL A 1204 12.38 4.69 23.87
C VAL A 1204 12.16 3.98 22.54
N SER A 1205 13.15 4.00 21.64
CA SER A 1205 13.08 3.31 20.34
C SER A 1205 12.91 1.80 20.52
N LYS A 1206 13.62 1.19 21.48
CA LYS A 1206 13.46 -0.23 21.81
C LYS A 1206 12.04 -0.56 22.28
N LYS A 1207 11.48 0.24 23.18
CA LYS A 1207 10.12 0.02 23.69
C LYS A 1207 9.06 0.16 22.60
N LEU A 1208 9.25 1.06 21.63
CA LEU A 1208 8.42 1.16 20.42
C LEU A 1208 8.49 -0.13 19.57
N GLU A 1209 9.71 -0.64 19.33
CA GLU A 1209 9.93 -1.88 18.57
C GLU A 1209 9.39 -3.13 19.28
N ASP A 1210 9.40 -3.17 20.61
CA ASP A 1210 8.89 -4.30 21.39
C ASP A 1210 7.39 -4.54 21.15
N ILE A 1211 6.61 -3.47 20.95
CA ILE A 1211 5.18 -3.59 20.62
C ILE A 1211 5.01 -4.24 19.23
N ARG A 1212 5.77 -3.81 18.22
CA ARG A 1212 5.73 -4.46 16.90
C ARG A 1212 6.16 -5.91 16.98
N THR A 1213 7.26 -6.19 17.67
CA THR A 1213 7.83 -7.54 17.77
C THR A 1213 6.88 -8.53 18.45
N ARG A 1214 6.06 -8.06 19.40
CA ARG A 1214 5.14 -8.91 20.17
C ARG A 1214 3.81 -9.19 19.50
N TYR A 1215 3.27 -8.23 18.75
CA TYR A 1215 1.91 -8.30 18.20
C TYR A 1215 1.85 -8.30 16.67
N ALA A 1216 2.95 -7.92 16.02
CA ALA A 1216 3.01 -7.69 14.59
C ALA A 1216 4.37 -8.14 14.01
N PHE A 1217 4.90 -7.39 13.05
CA PHE A 1217 6.00 -7.76 12.17
C PHE A 1217 7.27 -6.95 12.42
#